data_AF-A0A160NVG5-F1
#
_entry.id   AF-A0A160NVG5-F1
#
_cell.length_a   1.000
_cell.length_b   1.000
_cell.length_c   1.000
_cell.angle_alpha   90.00
_cell.angle_beta   90.00
_cell.angle_gamma   90.00
#
_symmetry.space_group_name_H-M   'P 1'
#
loop_
_entity.id
_entity.type
_entity.pdbx_description
1 polymer ?
#
loop_
_entity_poly.entity_id
_entity_poly.type
_entity_poly.pdbx_seq_one_letter_code
_entity_poly.pdbx_strand_id
1 'polypeptide(L)'
;MHPIRPIRPAQRRTRSAVMALLTTVTLGLATLGTSPAAQAAEEKPRQVAGAAPTAPAKASAPTTAISSFPKTSKERCEPTAAGSKERQAGAVQACVSTRPAPAKRAAKQETTKPQGLAAASTGSCDITSPGTYSYERFEYCVTGVNVVYILRDSNAKEIGRGTLEISAGASLQKAATTWNEQVTVKMTAASGDVTALNAKFRSSCGSGCTATKTAPWYGGDLTLGQSLTGTVSYSSSPAAGAASEFVTSYKMYVTSPGATAVDPNASWDNPRKIRCDNAVGGTSPAGCAVPSVMPVVKMHAQSADPGAAVAAYQWAQKNLNDAWGKGKPLTRATSGVDGRSASTCGNFQVLTDLVDNDTCGEFPFAETKEGGTSGDQCVEMISNLGNREWDAYVLGNAKELDRSRPCVQAHVPAADKQFADAQLTEGFADQRVIDADQFEVEFTTPNTGPHARCLDTTPMGSVPNGDGWILNTTEAVDHVNKTTTPPGAAGARPTRAEACIGKKIGKGSSAQGDIVGWQDAQLFKQANSPTSGSLARCHLIPNVVGGKGIRVNLVPCWQAGMNTGTPSMRTFEAMAETLVKSTDLNVFGTDDAISYQVTPVYTDATSTIPVGVTMSADVERANGAVEQLFPNVYVPNTQGDTLLLNLGN
;
A
#
# COMPACT_ATOMS: atom_id res chain seq x y z
N MET A 1 53.33 -40.18 -1.06
CA MET A 1 53.68 -39.32 0.09
C MET A 1 52.39 -38.95 0.80
N HIS A 2 52.37 -39.23 2.11
CA HIS A 2 51.36 -39.16 3.17
C HIS A 2 49.83 -39.02 2.93
N PRO A 3 49.02 -39.67 3.80
CA PRO A 3 47.71 -40.21 3.46
C PRO A 3 46.52 -39.64 4.28
N ILE A 4 45.30 -39.94 3.82
CA ILE A 4 44.11 -40.43 4.57
C ILE A 4 43.61 -39.61 5.81
N ARG A 5 42.41 -38.98 5.65
CA ARG A 5 41.10 -39.12 6.39
C ARG A 5 41.10 -39.58 7.89
N PRO A 6 39.97 -39.58 8.66
CA PRO A 6 38.64 -38.92 8.56
C PRO A 6 38.10 -38.42 9.97
N ILE A 7 36.83 -38.02 10.06
CA ILE A 7 35.78 -38.50 11.03
C ILE A 7 34.79 -37.38 11.44
N ARG A 8 33.50 -37.73 11.30
CA ARG A 8 32.25 -37.01 11.65
C ARG A 8 31.99 -37.08 13.19
N PRO A 9 30.72 -37.10 13.67
CA PRO A 9 29.81 -35.99 14.01
C PRO A 9 29.44 -36.00 15.52
N ALA A 10 28.67 -35.02 16.00
CA ALA A 10 27.85 -35.23 17.20
C ALA A 10 26.57 -34.39 17.17
N GLN A 11 25.46 -35.12 17.04
CA GLN A 11 24.11 -34.71 17.45
C GLN A 11 24.04 -34.55 18.98
N ARG A 12 23.16 -33.66 19.46
CA ARG A 12 22.30 -33.82 20.67
C ARG A 12 21.30 -32.65 20.70
N ARG A 13 20.02 -32.90 20.45
CA ARG A 13 18.95 -33.36 21.36
C ARG A 13 18.04 -32.19 21.79
N THR A 14 16.90 -32.14 21.10
CA THR A 14 15.54 -31.91 21.60
C THR A 14 15.35 -31.75 23.11
N ARG A 15 14.55 -30.73 23.50
CA ARG A 15 13.48 -30.86 24.49
C ARG A 15 12.29 -29.96 24.14
N SER A 16 11.21 -30.59 23.73
CA SER A 16 9.84 -30.08 23.83
C SER A 16 9.42 -30.03 25.29
N ALA A 17 8.64 -29.02 25.67
CA ALA A 17 7.79 -29.06 26.86
C ALA A 17 6.39 -28.57 26.47
N VAL A 18 5.48 -29.54 26.39
CA VAL A 18 4.03 -29.38 26.38
C VAL A 18 3.61 -29.05 27.82
N MET A 19 2.76 -28.05 28.01
CA MET A 19 2.03 -27.83 29.26
C MET A 19 0.57 -27.53 28.96
N ALA A 20 -0.27 -28.19 29.75
CA ALA A 20 -1.66 -28.47 29.49
C ALA A 20 -2.62 -27.41 30.04
N LEU A 21 -3.78 -27.36 29.38
CA LEU A 21 -5.14 -27.12 29.87
C LEU A 21 -5.34 -26.79 31.37
N LEU A 22 -6.06 -25.69 31.61
CA LEU A 22 -6.97 -25.55 32.74
C LEU A 22 -8.22 -24.78 32.30
N THR A 23 -9.28 -25.53 32.04
CA THR A 23 -10.67 -25.08 31.95
C THR A 23 -11.20 -24.76 33.35
N THR A 24 -11.74 -23.57 33.56
CA THR A 24 -12.64 -23.28 34.69
C THR A 24 -13.93 -22.66 34.18
N VAL A 25 -15.02 -23.34 34.50
CA VAL A 25 -16.42 -22.94 34.35
C VAL A 25 -16.77 -22.04 35.52
N THR A 26 -17.40 -20.90 35.28
CA THR A 26 -18.20 -20.20 36.30
C THR A 26 -19.51 -19.70 35.71
N LEU A 27 -20.57 -20.01 36.46
CA LEU A 27 -21.98 -19.70 36.22
C LEU A 27 -22.28 -18.22 36.45
N GLY A 28 -23.11 -17.67 35.56
CA GLY A 28 -24.34 -16.93 35.86
C GLY A 28 -24.32 -15.74 36.82
N LEU A 29 -24.70 -14.56 36.29
CA LEU A 29 -25.62 -13.63 36.95
C LEU A 29 -26.26 -12.73 35.89
N ALA A 30 -27.59 -12.90 35.72
CA ALA A 30 -28.42 -12.02 34.92
C ALA A 30 -28.64 -10.71 35.69
N THR A 31 -28.39 -9.57 35.04
CA THR A 31 -28.86 -8.27 35.51
C THR A 31 -29.73 -7.64 34.42
N LEU A 32 -31.01 -7.54 34.75
CA LEU A 32 -31.99 -6.67 34.10
C LEU A 32 -31.62 -5.23 34.46
N GLY A 33 -31.39 -4.39 33.45
CA GLY A 33 -31.03 -2.98 33.61
C GLY A 33 -31.75 -2.12 32.59
N THR A 34 -32.92 -1.65 33.01
CA THR A 34 -33.82 -0.64 32.43
C THR A 34 -33.18 0.44 31.55
N SER A 35 -33.72 0.61 30.34
CA SER A 35 -33.58 1.83 29.54
C SER A 35 -34.41 2.98 30.14
N PRO A 36 -33.86 4.20 30.27
CA PRO A 36 -34.67 5.40 30.26
C PRO A 36 -34.69 6.00 28.85
N ALA A 37 -35.90 6.08 28.31
CA ALA A 37 -36.22 6.99 27.23
C ALA A 37 -36.13 8.44 27.74
N ALA A 38 -35.37 9.29 27.05
CA ALA A 38 -35.46 10.74 27.14
C ALA A 38 -35.22 11.29 25.73
N GLN A 39 -36.32 11.59 25.04
CA GLN A 39 -36.73 12.95 24.69
C GLN A 39 -35.87 13.58 23.60
N ALA A 40 -36.38 13.43 22.38
CA ALA A 40 -36.04 14.25 21.23
C ALA A 40 -36.35 15.72 21.55
N ALA A 41 -35.33 16.57 21.46
CA ALA A 41 -35.50 18.00 21.23
C ALA A 41 -35.06 18.27 19.79
N GLU A 42 -36.06 18.68 19.02
CA GLU A 42 -36.00 19.06 17.62
C GLU A 42 -35.28 20.40 17.49
N GLU A 43 -33.99 20.39 17.14
CA GLU A 43 -33.25 21.62 16.80
C GLU A 43 -32.94 21.64 15.30
N LYS A 44 -33.52 22.64 14.65
CA LYS A 44 -33.57 22.89 13.21
C LYS A 44 -32.18 23.29 12.71
N PRO A 45 -31.52 22.54 11.79
CA PRO A 45 -30.21 22.93 11.30
C PRO A 45 -30.31 24.15 10.37
N ARG A 46 -29.60 25.20 10.78
CA ARG A 46 -29.37 26.44 10.05
C ARG A 46 -28.55 26.13 8.80
N GLN A 47 -29.14 26.33 7.62
CA GLN A 47 -28.45 26.24 6.33
C GLN A 47 -27.26 27.21 6.29
N VAL A 48 -26.05 26.68 6.19
CA VAL A 48 -24.85 27.43 5.80
C VAL A 48 -24.53 27.04 4.35
N ALA A 49 -24.38 28.06 3.53
CA ALA A 49 -24.20 27.97 2.09
C ALA A 49 -22.81 27.44 1.69
N GLY A 50 -22.78 26.59 0.66
CA GLY A 50 -21.77 26.63 -0.40
C GLY A 50 -20.40 25.98 -0.13
N ALA A 51 -20.35 24.66 0.02
CA ALA A 51 -19.12 23.90 -0.29
C ALA A 51 -19.09 23.56 -1.79
N ALA A 52 -18.02 23.98 -2.46
CA ALA A 52 -17.76 23.68 -3.86
C ALA A 52 -17.63 22.15 -4.09
N PRO A 53 -18.02 21.62 -5.26
CA PRO A 53 -18.02 20.18 -5.50
C PRO A 53 -16.58 19.66 -5.61
N THR A 54 -16.18 18.84 -4.64
CA THR A 54 -14.98 18.00 -4.71
C THR A 54 -15.12 17.09 -5.93
N ALA A 55 -14.21 17.23 -6.89
CA ALA A 55 -14.16 16.33 -8.04
C ALA A 55 -14.01 14.88 -7.56
N PRO A 56 -14.75 13.92 -8.13
CA PRO A 56 -14.66 12.53 -7.71
C PRO A 56 -13.26 11.99 -8.00
N ALA A 57 -12.65 11.36 -6.99
CA ALA A 57 -11.43 10.59 -7.14
C ALA A 57 -11.63 9.58 -8.28
N LYS A 58 -10.71 9.58 -9.26
CA LYS A 58 -10.71 8.58 -10.32
C LYS A 58 -10.60 7.20 -9.68
N ALA A 59 -11.58 6.34 -9.97
CA ALA A 59 -11.59 4.96 -9.55
C ALA A 59 -10.35 4.23 -10.07
N SER A 60 -9.74 3.39 -9.22
CA SER A 60 -8.67 2.47 -9.59
C SER A 60 -9.07 1.66 -10.83
N ALA A 61 -8.10 1.37 -11.71
CA ALA A 61 -8.37 0.58 -12.90
C ALA A 61 -9.03 -0.77 -12.53
N PRO A 62 -10.08 -1.20 -13.24
CA PRO A 62 -10.70 -2.48 -12.97
C PRO A 62 -9.68 -3.60 -13.18
N THR A 63 -9.54 -4.48 -12.19
CA THR A 63 -8.66 -5.67 -12.24
C THR A 63 -9.00 -6.60 -13.40
N THR A 64 -10.25 -6.55 -13.85
CA THR A 64 -10.77 -7.29 -15.00
C THR A 64 -10.92 -6.36 -16.19
N ALA A 65 -10.14 -6.59 -17.24
CA ALA A 65 -10.30 -5.92 -18.51
C ALA A 65 -11.19 -6.74 -19.45
N ILE A 66 -11.93 -6.08 -20.34
CA ILE A 66 -12.81 -6.76 -21.31
C ILE A 66 -12.41 -6.46 -22.75
N SER A 67 -12.74 -7.39 -23.66
CA SER A 67 -12.72 -7.16 -25.11
C SER A 67 -13.94 -7.79 -25.76
N SER A 68 -14.56 -7.11 -26.71
CA SER A 68 -15.66 -7.69 -27.49
C SER A 68 -15.13 -8.78 -28.43
N PHE A 69 -15.90 -9.87 -28.59
CA PHE A 69 -15.66 -10.80 -29.69
C PHE A 69 -15.74 -10.06 -31.05
N PRO A 70 -14.89 -10.40 -32.04
CA PRO A 70 -14.92 -9.77 -33.35
C PRO A 70 -16.32 -9.83 -33.98
N LYS A 71 -16.67 -8.81 -34.79
CA LYS A 71 -17.95 -8.79 -35.52
C LYS A 71 -18.13 -10.07 -36.34
N THR A 72 -19.40 -10.46 -36.55
CA THR A 72 -19.83 -11.67 -37.25
C THR A 72 -18.94 -12.01 -38.45
N SER A 73 -18.38 -13.22 -38.47
CA SER A 73 -17.60 -13.67 -39.62
C SER A 73 -18.48 -13.70 -40.86
N LYS A 74 -17.86 -13.52 -42.04
CA LYS A 74 -18.56 -13.82 -43.30
C LYS A 74 -19.04 -15.27 -43.26
N GLU A 75 -20.26 -15.50 -43.74
CA GLU A 75 -20.84 -16.83 -43.89
C GLU A 75 -20.04 -17.59 -44.95
N ARG A 76 -19.53 -18.78 -44.59
CA ARG A 76 -18.82 -19.68 -45.51
C ARG A 76 -19.74 -20.84 -45.86
N CYS A 77 -20.13 -20.94 -47.13
CA CYS A 77 -21.01 -21.99 -47.63
C CYS A 77 -20.22 -23.00 -48.47
N GLU A 78 -20.48 -24.29 -48.25
CA GLU A 78 -19.91 -25.39 -49.02
C GLU A 78 -21.04 -26.31 -49.52
N PRO A 79 -20.91 -26.94 -50.70
CA PRO A 79 -21.86 -27.93 -51.15
C PRO A 79 -22.00 -29.08 -50.13
N THR A 80 -23.23 -29.50 -49.85
CA THR A 80 -23.46 -30.69 -49.02
C THR A 80 -22.91 -31.93 -49.72
N ALA A 81 -22.24 -32.81 -48.96
CA ALA A 81 -21.64 -34.03 -49.50
C ALA A 81 -22.66 -34.90 -50.24
N ALA A 82 -22.27 -35.43 -51.41
CA ALA A 82 -23.11 -36.34 -52.19
C ALA A 82 -23.44 -37.61 -51.37
N GLY A 83 -24.71 -38.01 -51.36
CA GLY A 83 -25.18 -39.17 -50.59
C GLY A 83 -25.37 -38.93 -49.08
N SER A 84 -25.07 -37.73 -48.56
CA SER A 84 -25.37 -37.37 -47.16
C SER A 84 -26.88 -37.36 -46.89
N LYS A 85 -27.27 -37.57 -45.62
CA LYS A 85 -28.67 -37.46 -45.17
C LYS A 85 -29.25 -36.09 -45.53
N GLU A 86 -28.45 -35.04 -45.40
CA GLU A 86 -28.86 -33.66 -45.69
C GLU A 86 -29.11 -33.47 -47.19
N ARG A 87 -28.25 -34.03 -48.04
CA ARG A 87 -28.46 -34.01 -49.50
C ARG A 87 -29.70 -34.79 -49.92
N GLN A 88 -30.01 -35.90 -49.24
CA GLN A 88 -31.25 -36.67 -49.45
C GLN A 88 -32.48 -35.91 -48.95
N ALA A 89 -32.35 -35.09 -47.91
CA ALA A 89 -33.39 -34.20 -47.40
C ALA A 89 -33.58 -32.92 -48.26
N GLY A 90 -32.82 -32.76 -49.33
CA GLY A 90 -32.96 -31.64 -50.28
C GLY A 90 -32.01 -30.46 -50.03
N ALA A 91 -31.09 -30.56 -49.05
CA ALA A 91 -30.05 -29.56 -48.87
C ALA A 91 -29.05 -29.62 -50.03
N VAL A 92 -28.68 -28.47 -50.59
CA VAL A 92 -27.60 -28.37 -51.58
C VAL A 92 -26.36 -27.67 -51.05
N GLN A 93 -26.50 -26.86 -50.00
CA GLN A 93 -25.43 -26.10 -49.37
C GLN A 93 -25.52 -26.15 -47.84
N ALA A 94 -24.36 -26.17 -47.18
CA ALA A 94 -24.19 -25.99 -45.75
C ALA A 94 -23.35 -24.74 -45.50
N CYS A 95 -23.86 -23.83 -44.68
CA CYS A 95 -23.25 -22.54 -44.42
C CYS A 95 -22.91 -22.36 -42.94
N VAL A 96 -21.74 -21.83 -42.62
CA VAL A 96 -21.27 -21.60 -41.25
C VAL A 96 -20.80 -20.17 -41.04
N SER A 97 -21.11 -19.61 -39.87
CA SER A 97 -20.64 -18.29 -39.43
C SER A 97 -20.39 -18.27 -37.92
N THR A 98 -19.50 -17.39 -37.46
CA THR A 98 -19.30 -17.08 -36.04
C THR A 98 -19.93 -15.73 -35.71
N ARG A 99 -20.54 -15.60 -34.53
CA ARG A 99 -21.07 -14.33 -34.01
C ARG A 99 -21.15 -14.37 -32.48
N PRO A 100 -21.14 -13.23 -31.78
CA PRO A 100 -21.48 -13.22 -30.37
C PRO A 100 -22.92 -13.71 -30.15
N ALA A 101 -23.16 -14.39 -29.04
CA ALA A 101 -24.50 -14.78 -28.63
C ALA A 101 -25.33 -13.53 -28.35
N PRO A 102 -26.63 -13.51 -28.74
CA PRO A 102 -27.48 -12.39 -28.44
C PRO A 102 -27.58 -12.22 -26.93
N ALA A 103 -27.41 -10.99 -26.44
CA ALA A 103 -27.64 -10.68 -25.04
C ALA A 103 -29.06 -11.13 -24.67
N LYS A 104 -29.20 -11.99 -23.66
CA LYS A 104 -30.51 -12.33 -23.12
C LYS A 104 -31.15 -11.02 -22.66
N ARG A 105 -32.31 -10.65 -23.22
CA ARG A 105 -33.13 -9.57 -22.66
C ARG A 105 -33.34 -9.92 -21.19
N ALA A 106 -32.91 -9.03 -20.29
CA ALA A 106 -33.10 -9.22 -18.87
C ALA A 106 -34.61 -9.39 -18.58
N ALA A 107 -35.04 -10.62 -18.37
CA ALA A 107 -36.23 -10.84 -17.57
C ALA A 107 -35.89 -10.33 -16.17
N LYS A 108 -36.75 -9.49 -15.59
CA LYS A 108 -36.69 -9.13 -14.17
C LYS A 108 -36.63 -10.44 -13.37
N GLN A 109 -35.45 -10.84 -12.93
CA GLN A 109 -35.26 -11.94 -12.00
C GLN A 109 -34.63 -11.37 -10.74
N GLU A 110 -35.39 -11.54 -9.66
CA GLU A 110 -35.05 -11.16 -8.30
C GLU A 110 -33.72 -11.78 -7.88
N THR A 111 -32.88 -10.95 -7.29
CA THR A 111 -31.59 -11.30 -6.72
C THR A 111 -31.75 -12.17 -5.49
N THR A 112 -31.56 -13.48 -5.64
CA THR A 112 -31.12 -14.35 -4.54
C THR A 112 -29.68 -14.80 -4.77
N LYS A 113 -28.80 -14.34 -3.89
CA LYS A 113 -27.35 -14.56 -3.84
C LYS A 113 -27.07 -15.91 -3.16
N PRO A 114 -26.33 -16.87 -3.75
CA PRO A 114 -25.79 -18.00 -2.99
C PRO A 114 -24.45 -17.61 -2.36
N GLN A 115 -24.31 -17.88 -1.06
CA GLN A 115 -23.05 -17.82 -0.32
C GLN A 115 -22.32 -19.17 -0.38
N GLY A 116 -21.00 -19.10 -0.62
CA GLY A 116 -19.97 -19.96 0.00
C GLY A 116 -19.76 -21.38 -0.54
N LEU A 117 -18.57 -21.63 -1.13
CA LEU A 117 -17.53 -22.51 -0.57
C LEU A 117 -16.30 -22.53 -1.49
N ALA A 118 -15.12 -22.45 -0.88
CA ALA A 118 -13.82 -22.50 -1.53
C ALA A 118 -13.54 -23.90 -2.09
N ALA A 119 -13.25 -23.97 -3.39
CA ALA A 119 -12.57 -25.08 -4.04
C ALA A 119 -11.72 -24.50 -5.18
N ALA A 120 -10.48 -24.96 -5.32
CA ALA A 120 -9.57 -24.56 -6.38
C ALA A 120 -10.22 -24.79 -7.75
N SER A 121 -10.62 -23.72 -8.44
CA SER A 121 -11.31 -23.80 -9.71
C SER A 121 -10.30 -23.80 -10.86
N THR A 122 -10.23 -24.91 -11.58
CA THR A 122 -9.89 -24.91 -12.99
C THR A 122 -10.93 -24.06 -13.75
N GLY A 123 -10.54 -22.86 -14.16
CA GLY A 123 -11.21 -21.93 -15.09
C GLY A 123 -12.74 -22.06 -15.24
N SER A 124 -13.51 -21.56 -14.27
CA SER A 124 -14.95 -21.35 -14.43
C SER A 124 -15.21 -19.93 -14.92
N CYS A 125 -15.68 -19.83 -16.16
CA CYS A 125 -15.95 -18.58 -16.85
C CYS A 125 -17.25 -17.89 -16.39
N ASP A 126 -17.19 -17.06 -15.34
CA ASP A 126 -18.33 -16.22 -14.91
C ASP A 126 -18.40 -14.91 -15.70
N ILE A 127 -18.90 -14.97 -16.95
CA ILE A 127 -19.16 -13.78 -17.76
C ILE A 127 -20.66 -13.53 -17.89
N THR A 128 -21.11 -12.37 -17.39
CA THR A 128 -22.52 -11.93 -17.43
C THR A 128 -22.96 -11.41 -18.80
N SER A 129 -22.02 -11.14 -19.71
CA SER A 129 -22.25 -10.60 -21.06
C SER A 129 -21.75 -11.56 -22.15
N PRO A 130 -22.63 -12.39 -22.75
CA PRO A 130 -22.26 -13.33 -23.80
C PRO A 130 -21.51 -12.64 -24.96
N GLY A 131 -20.50 -13.31 -25.52
CA GLY A 131 -19.67 -12.79 -26.61
C GLY A 131 -18.61 -11.77 -26.17
N THR A 132 -18.26 -11.74 -24.89
CA THR A 132 -17.23 -10.86 -24.33
C THR A 132 -16.10 -11.71 -23.75
N TYR A 133 -14.86 -11.31 -24.03
CA TYR A 133 -13.70 -11.84 -23.32
C TYR A 133 -13.47 -11.04 -22.02
N SER A 134 -13.20 -11.73 -20.92
CA SER A 134 -12.64 -11.16 -19.70
C SER A 134 -11.16 -11.53 -19.59
N TYR A 135 -10.37 -10.61 -19.04
CA TYR A 135 -8.94 -10.76 -18.84
C TYR A 135 -8.55 -10.26 -17.47
N GLU A 136 -7.80 -11.08 -16.77
CA GLU A 136 -6.95 -10.66 -15.66
C GLU A 136 -5.50 -10.78 -16.09
N ARG A 137 -4.56 -10.37 -15.22
CA ARG A 137 -3.13 -10.42 -15.54
C ARG A 137 -2.67 -11.84 -15.90
N PHE A 138 -3.23 -12.83 -15.24
CA PHE A 138 -2.87 -14.25 -15.37
C PHE A 138 -4.04 -15.14 -15.81
N GLU A 139 -5.11 -14.56 -16.33
CA GLU A 139 -6.28 -15.32 -16.75
C GLU A 139 -6.95 -14.66 -17.96
N TYR A 140 -7.52 -15.48 -18.82
CA TYR A 140 -8.48 -15.02 -19.82
C TYR A 140 -9.62 -16.01 -19.98
N CYS A 141 -10.77 -15.49 -20.33
CA CYS A 141 -11.98 -16.27 -20.48
C CYS A 141 -12.92 -15.64 -21.52
N VAL A 142 -13.72 -16.45 -22.20
CA VAL A 142 -14.83 -16.04 -23.07
C VAL A 142 -16.01 -16.99 -22.92
N THR A 143 -17.22 -16.45 -22.94
CA THR A 143 -18.46 -17.23 -23.07
C THR A 143 -19.32 -16.67 -24.21
N GLY A 144 -20.27 -17.45 -24.70
CA GLY A 144 -21.26 -16.95 -25.65
C GLY A 144 -20.71 -16.66 -27.04
N VAL A 145 -19.74 -17.42 -27.54
CA VAL A 145 -19.35 -17.38 -28.96
C VAL A 145 -20.23 -18.36 -29.72
N ASN A 146 -21.14 -17.87 -30.56
CA ASN A 146 -22.04 -18.71 -31.35
C ASN A 146 -21.43 -19.06 -32.70
N VAL A 147 -21.38 -20.35 -33.01
CA VAL A 147 -21.17 -20.89 -34.35
C VAL A 147 -22.53 -21.36 -34.89
N VAL A 148 -22.97 -20.75 -35.98
CA VAL A 148 -24.28 -21.03 -36.59
C VAL A 148 -24.07 -21.85 -37.85
N TYR A 149 -24.76 -22.99 -37.92
CA TYR A 149 -24.78 -23.89 -39.08
C TYR A 149 -26.16 -23.84 -39.73
N ILE A 150 -26.23 -23.61 -41.05
CA ILE A 150 -27.47 -23.48 -41.82
C ILE A 150 -27.42 -24.42 -43.02
N LEU A 151 -28.49 -25.19 -43.24
CA LEU A 151 -28.73 -25.95 -44.47
C LEU A 151 -29.66 -25.17 -45.39
N ARG A 152 -29.30 -25.11 -46.67
CA ARG A 152 -30.11 -24.46 -47.71
C ARG A 152 -30.44 -25.39 -48.86
N ASP A 153 -31.66 -25.29 -49.39
CA ASP A 153 -32.11 -26.01 -50.58
C ASP A 153 -31.64 -25.35 -51.89
N SER A 154 -32.03 -25.91 -53.04
CA SER A 154 -31.67 -25.39 -54.37
C SER A 154 -32.19 -23.99 -54.67
N ASN A 155 -33.16 -23.48 -53.90
CA ASN A 155 -33.71 -22.13 -54.00
C ASN A 155 -33.09 -21.18 -52.97
N ALA A 156 -32.00 -21.59 -52.31
CA ALA A 156 -31.36 -20.88 -51.21
C ALA A 156 -32.25 -20.68 -49.96
N LYS A 157 -33.35 -21.44 -49.86
CA LYS A 157 -34.24 -21.41 -48.69
C LYS A 157 -33.60 -22.19 -47.54
N GLU A 158 -33.62 -21.61 -46.36
CA GLU A 158 -33.21 -22.30 -45.12
C GLU A 158 -34.17 -23.44 -44.80
N ILE A 159 -33.63 -24.65 -44.71
CA ILE A 159 -34.38 -25.87 -44.37
C ILE A 159 -33.94 -26.50 -43.04
N GLY A 160 -32.84 -26.02 -42.47
CA GLY A 160 -32.42 -26.41 -41.13
C GLY A 160 -31.35 -25.49 -40.55
N ARG A 161 -31.32 -25.38 -39.22
CA ARG A 161 -30.38 -24.53 -38.49
C ARG A 161 -29.97 -25.15 -37.16
N GLY A 162 -28.68 -25.16 -36.89
CA GLY A 162 -28.10 -25.46 -35.58
C GLY A 162 -27.25 -24.31 -35.06
N THR A 163 -27.22 -24.12 -33.74
CA THR A 163 -26.35 -23.15 -33.07
C THR A 163 -25.53 -23.84 -32.00
N LEU A 164 -24.21 -23.70 -32.09
CA LEU A 164 -23.24 -24.14 -31.11
C LEU A 164 -22.73 -22.92 -30.35
N GLU A 165 -22.79 -22.95 -29.03
CA GLU A 165 -22.21 -21.92 -28.16
C GLU A 165 -20.88 -22.42 -27.59
N ILE A 166 -19.85 -21.59 -27.66
CA ILE A 166 -18.50 -21.88 -27.18
C ILE A 166 -18.19 -21.04 -25.96
N SER A 167 -17.57 -21.68 -24.98
CA SER A 167 -16.87 -21.03 -23.87
C SER A 167 -15.44 -21.55 -23.79
N ALA A 168 -14.47 -20.67 -23.53
CA ALA A 168 -13.09 -21.05 -23.35
C ALA A 168 -12.42 -20.21 -22.27
N GLY A 169 -11.47 -20.78 -21.53
CA GLY A 169 -10.73 -20.06 -20.51
C GLY A 169 -9.45 -20.75 -20.09
N ALA A 170 -8.48 -19.97 -19.64
CA ALA A 170 -7.17 -20.46 -19.20
C ALA A 170 -6.55 -19.60 -18.12
N SER A 171 -5.85 -20.24 -17.20
CA SER A 171 -4.95 -19.59 -16.23
C SER A 171 -3.50 -19.68 -16.72
N LEU A 172 -2.88 -18.52 -16.94
CA LEU A 172 -1.46 -18.37 -17.20
C LEU A 172 -0.67 -18.53 -15.91
N GLN A 173 0.55 -19.05 -16.00
CA GLN A 173 1.38 -19.29 -14.83
C GLN A 173 2.47 -18.23 -14.73
N LYS A 174 2.56 -17.55 -13.58
CA LYS A 174 3.64 -16.59 -13.33
C LYS A 174 5.03 -17.23 -13.35
N ALA A 175 5.13 -18.54 -13.08
CA ALA A 175 6.38 -19.30 -13.00
C ALA A 175 6.44 -20.53 -13.92
N ALA A 176 5.62 -20.55 -14.98
CA ALA A 176 5.72 -21.57 -16.02
C ALA A 176 5.28 -21.02 -17.38
N THR A 177 5.90 -21.52 -18.45
CA THR A 177 5.61 -21.09 -19.82
C THR A 177 4.72 -22.07 -20.58
N THR A 178 4.10 -23.00 -19.85
CA THR A 178 3.10 -23.93 -20.36
C THR A 178 1.77 -23.67 -19.66
N TRP A 179 0.68 -23.79 -20.40
CA TRP A 179 -0.66 -23.66 -19.84
C TRP A 179 -1.67 -24.48 -20.65
N ASN A 180 -2.81 -24.75 -20.00
CA ASN A 180 -3.95 -25.40 -20.63
C ASN A 180 -5.09 -24.41 -20.75
N GLU A 181 -5.79 -24.46 -21.87
CA GLU A 181 -7.05 -23.76 -22.07
C GLU A 181 -8.17 -24.79 -22.12
N GLN A 182 -9.15 -24.64 -21.24
CA GLN A 182 -10.36 -25.44 -21.28
C GLN A 182 -11.30 -24.85 -22.31
N VAL A 183 -11.82 -25.70 -23.18
CA VAL A 183 -12.80 -25.33 -24.19
C VAL A 183 -14.06 -26.17 -23.92
N THR A 184 -15.22 -25.56 -24.07
CA THR A 184 -16.51 -26.24 -24.08
C THR A 184 -17.33 -25.76 -25.25
N VAL A 185 -17.99 -26.68 -25.94
CA VAL A 185 -19.00 -26.38 -26.95
C VAL A 185 -20.31 -27.02 -26.56
N LYS A 186 -21.42 -26.29 -26.68
CA LYS A 186 -22.77 -26.77 -26.38
C LYS A 186 -23.71 -26.48 -27.56
N MET A 187 -24.55 -27.42 -27.95
CA MET A 187 -25.62 -27.12 -28.90
C MET A 187 -26.79 -26.46 -28.17
N THR A 188 -27.08 -25.20 -28.50
CA THR A 188 -28.08 -24.38 -27.79
C THR A 188 -29.35 -24.16 -28.58
N ALA A 189 -29.34 -24.38 -29.90
CA ALA A 189 -30.53 -24.37 -30.73
C ALA A 189 -30.40 -25.37 -31.89
N ALA A 190 -31.53 -25.98 -32.28
CA ALA A 190 -31.68 -26.91 -33.38
C ALA A 190 -33.07 -26.74 -34.00
N SER A 191 -33.19 -26.78 -35.33
CA SER A 191 -34.47 -26.64 -36.04
C SER A 191 -34.41 -27.17 -37.47
N GLY A 192 -35.57 -27.52 -38.02
CA GLY A 192 -35.70 -28.11 -39.35
C GLY A 192 -34.91 -29.41 -39.46
N ASP A 193 -34.18 -29.57 -40.56
CA ASP A 193 -33.42 -30.79 -40.85
C ASP A 193 -32.13 -30.94 -40.03
N VAL A 194 -31.73 -29.91 -39.26
CA VAL A 194 -30.57 -29.98 -38.37
C VAL A 194 -31.01 -30.42 -36.98
N THR A 195 -30.91 -31.73 -36.72
CA THR A 195 -31.24 -32.35 -35.42
C THR A 195 -30.00 -32.65 -34.56
N ALA A 196 -28.83 -32.70 -35.18
CA ALA A 196 -27.55 -32.95 -34.53
C ALA A 196 -26.42 -32.33 -35.38
N LEU A 197 -25.29 -32.05 -34.75
CA LEU A 197 -24.07 -31.54 -35.42
C LEU A 197 -22.84 -32.29 -34.92
N ASN A 198 -21.90 -32.57 -35.80
CA ASN A 198 -20.56 -33.00 -35.44
C ASN A 198 -19.65 -31.77 -35.31
N ALA A 199 -18.81 -31.73 -34.28
CA ALA A 199 -17.87 -30.64 -34.05
C ALA A 199 -16.44 -31.14 -33.88
N LYS A 200 -15.49 -30.52 -34.60
CA LYS A 200 -14.05 -30.63 -34.32
C LYS A 200 -13.48 -29.26 -34.01
N PHE A 201 -12.50 -29.21 -33.12
CA PHE A 201 -11.83 -27.97 -32.74
C PHE A 201 -10.32 -28.12 -32.90
N ARG A 202 -9.68 -27.09 -33.42
CA ARG A 202 -8.22 -26.96 -33.47
C ARG A 202 -7.79 -25.59 -32.99
N SER A 203 -6.85 -25.56 -32.06
CA SER A 203 -6.12 -24.38 -31.67
C SER A 203 -4.76 -24.28 -32.36
N SER A 204 -4.29 -23.05 -32.50
CA SER A 204 -2.92 -22.69 -32.83
C SER A 204 -2.53 -21.42 -32.08
N CYS A 205 -1.30 -20.97 -32.24
CA CYS A 205 -0.85 -19.67 -31.74
C CYS A 205 0.20 -19.06 -32.68
N GLY A 206 0.46 -17.76 -32.50
CA GLY A 206 1.44 -17.02 -33.28
C GLY A 206 2.90 -17.41 -32.99
N SER A 207 3.83 -16.71 -33.65
CA SER A 207 5.27 -16.90 -33.47
C SER A 207 5.70 -16.77 -32.00
N GLY A 208 6.61 -17.62 -31.54
CA GLY A 208 7.06 -17.68 -30.15
C GLY A 208 6.18 -18.56 -29.24
N CYS A 209 5.14 -19.19 -29.79
CA CYS A 209 4.30 -20.17 -29.10
C CYS A 209 4.11 -21.44 -29.94
N THR A 210 3.97 -22.56 -29.25
CA THR A 210 3.62 -23.87 -29.81
C THR A 210 2.35 -24.38 -29.15
N ALA A 211 1.33 -24.70 -29.94
CA ALA A 211 0.17 -25.46 -29.47
C ALA A 211 0.54 -26.95 -29.41
N THR A 212 0.86 -27.44 -28.21
CA THR A 212 1.36 -28.81 -27.97
C THR A 212 0.24 -29.85 -27.96
N LYS A 213 -0.98 -29.44 -27.59
CA LYS A 213 -2.21 -30.21 -27.79
C LYS A 213 -3.21 -29.31 -28.51
N THR A 214 -3.43 -29.57 -29.79
CA THR A 214 -4.21 -28.68 -30.65
C THR A 214 -5.71 -28.97 -30.64
N ALA A 215 -6.14 -30.17 -30.29
CA ALA A 215 -7.55 -30.56 -30.31
C ALA A 215 -8.03 -31.00 -28.92
N PRO A 216 -9.06 -30.34 -28.35
CA PRO A 216 -9.68 -30.77 -27.11
C PRO A 216 -10.63 -31.96 -27.35
N TRP A 217 -11.20 -32.05 -28.56
CA TRP A 217 -11.96 -33.17 -29.12
C TRP A 217 -11.80 -33.18 -30.64
N TYR A 218 -11.87 -34.37 -31.25
CA TYR A 218 -11.70 -34.57 -32.69
C TYR A 218 -12.92 -35.21 -33.35
N GLY A 219 -14.08 -34.66 -33.03
CA GLY A 219 -15.40 -35.17 -33.42
C GLY A 219 -16.25 -35.44 -32.19
N GLY A 220 -17.54 -35.61 -32.42
CA GLY A 220 -18.54 -35.88 -31.38
C GLY A 220 -19.87 -35.31 -31.84
N ASP A 221 -20.91 -36.13 -31.78
CA ASP A 221 -22.24 -35.72 -32.17
C ASP A 221 -22.89 -34.96 -31.01
N LEU A 222 -23.30 -33.74 -31.30
CA LEU A 222 -23.99 -32.84 -30.41
C LEU A 222 -25.45 -32.77 -30.82
N THR A 223 -26.34 -33.23 -29.94
CA THR A 223 -27.77 -32.93 -30.00
C THR A 223 -28.12 -31.75 -29.10
N LEU A 224 -29.33 -31.20 -29.23
CA LEU A 224 -29.77 -30.04 -28.45
C LEU A 224 -29.56 -30.26 -26.94
N GLY A 225 -28.81 -29.36 -26.30
CA GLY A 225 -28.49 -29.42 -24.87
C GLY A 225 -27.20 -30.16 -24.53
N GLN A 226 -26.66 -31.00 -25.41
CA GLN A 226 -25.40 -31.71 -25.19
C GLN A 226 -24.19 -30.78 -25.33
N SER A 227 -23.10 -31.16 -24.65
CA SER A 227 -21.83 -30.43 -24.67
C SER A 227 -20.63 -31.37 -24.88
N LEU A 228 -19.58 -30.86 -25.52
CA LEU A 228 -18.25 -31.47 -25.53
C LEU A 228 -17.31 -30.54 -24.75
N THR A 229 -16.49 -31.11 -23.88
CA THR A 229 -15.54 -30.38 -23.05
C THR A 229 -14.20 -31.09 -23.08
N GLY A 230 -13.13 -30.31 -23.05
CA GLY A 230 -11.76 -30.80 -23.18
C GLY A 230 -10.76 -29.65 -23.10
N THR A 231 -9.48 -29.97 -23.25
CA THR A 231 -8.39 -29.01 -23.10
C THR A 231 -7.50 -28.97 -24.34
N VAL A 232 -7.03 -27.79 -24.68
CA VAL A 232 -5.85 -27.57 -25.54
C VAL A 232 -4.68 -27.11 -24.69
N SER A 233 -3.46 -27.31 -25.17
CA SER A 233 -2.24 -27.01 -24.42
C SER A 233 -1.29 -26.21 -25.28
N TYR A 234 -0.59 -25.28 -24.62
CA TYR A 234 0.37 -24.38 -25.25
C TYR A 234 1.68 -24.37 -24.47
N SER A 235 2.76 -24.01 -25.16
CA SER A 235 4.07 -23.77 -24.59
C SER A 235 4.77 -22.61 -25.29
N SER A 236 5.53 -21.81 -24.55
CA SER A 236 6.48 -20.84 -25.08
C SER A 236 7.85 -21.04 -24.41
N SER A 237 8.93 -20.73 -25.11
CA SER A 237 10.30 -20.90 -24.57
C SER A 237 11.15 -19.67 -24.88
N PRO A 238 10.82 -18.50 -24.29
CA PRO A 238 11.63 -17.30 -24.46
C PRO A 238 13.04 -17.50 -23.91
N ALA A 239 14.04 -16.95 -24.60
CA ALA A 239 15.41 -16.92 -24.11
C ALA A 239 15.51 -16.06 -22.83
N ALA A 240 16.55 -16.28 -22.02
CA ALA A 240 16.85 -15.43 -20.87
C ALA A 240 16.98 -13.96 -21.29
N GLY A 241 16.31 -13.06 -20.56
CA GLY A 241 16.23 -11.64 -20.88
C GLY A 241 15.27 -11.28 -22.02
N ALA A 242 14.57 -12.24 -22.62
CA ALA A 242 13.68 -12.01 -23.76
C ALA A 242 12.20 -12.19 -23.42
N ALA A 243 11.33 -11.60 -24.25
CA ALA A 243 9.90 -11.75 -24.22
C ALA A 243 9.37 -12.18 -25.60
N SER A 244 8.30 -12.98 -25.62
CA SER A 244 7.56 -13.37 -26.82
C SER A 244 6.09 -13.01 -26.62
N GLU A 245 5.52 -12.30 -27.59
CA GLU A 245 4.10 -11.95 -27.59
C GLU A 245 3.38 -12.59 -28.77
N PHE A 246 2.24 -13.20 -28.50
CA PHE A 246 1.44 -13.88 -29.52
C PHE A 246 -0.03 -13.90 -29.12
N VAL A 247 -0.91 -14.18 -30.09
CA VAL A 247 -2.32 -14.49 -29.84
C VAL A 247 -2.53 -15.99 -29.99
N THR A 248 -3.52 -16.53 -29.27
CA THR A 248 -4.09 -17.85 -29.55
C THR A 248 -5.13 -17.72 -30.66
N SER A 249 -5.20 -18.73 -31.51
CA SER A 249 -6.06 -18.77 -32.69
C SER A 249 -6.86 -20.07 -32.69
N TYR A 250 -8.10 -19.99 -33.19
CA TYR A 250 -9.06 -21.08 -33.09
C TYR A 250 -9.71 -21.35 -34.43
N LYS A 251 -9.90 -22.64 -34.73
CA LYS A 251 -10.58 -23.16 -35.91
C LYS A 251 -11.57 -24.22 -35.47
N MET A 252 -12.79 -24.13 -35.98
CA MET A 252 -13.83 -25.12 -35.75
C MET A 252 -14.34 -25.67 -37.07
N TYR A 253 -14.68 -26.96 -37.04
CA TYR A 253 -15.21 -27.72 -38.16
C TYR A 253 -16.58 -28.22 -37.71
N VAL A 254 -17.65 -27.66 -38.28
CA VAL A 254 -19.02 -28.02 -37.95
C VAL A 254 -19.69 -28.66 -39.14
N THR A 255 -20.19 -29.87 -38.96
CA THR A 255 -20.89 -30.63 -40.01
C THR A 255 -22.13 -31.32 -39.48
N SER A 256 -22.95 -31.85 -40.37
CA SER A 256 -23.91 -32.88 -40.00
C SER A 256 -23.19 -34.19 -39.60
N PRO A 257 -23.82 -35.03 -38.75
CA PRO A 257 -23.31 -36.35 -38.44
C PRO A 257 -23.09 -37.19 -39.70
N GLY A 258 -21.94 -37.88 -39.79
CA GLY A 258 -21.58 -38.69 -40.96
C GLY A 258 -20.98 -37.91 -42.14
N ALA A 259 -21.00 -36.58 -42.12
CA ALA A 259 -20.29 -35.74 -43.10
C ALA A 259 -18.88 -35.37 -42.61
N THR A 260 -17.90 -35.37 -43.52
CA THR A 260 -16.52 -34.98 -43.23
C THR A 260 -16.25 -33.56 -43.70
N ALA A 261 -16.09 -32.61 -42.78
CA ALA A 261 -15.52 -31.30 -43.13
C ALA A 261 -14.03 -31.46 -43.43
N VAL A 262 -13.65 -31.01 -44.62
CA VAL A 262 -12.24 -30.99 -45.07
C VAL A 262 -11.55 -29.68 -44.67
N ASP A 263 -12.31 -28.59 -44.54
CA ASP A 263 -11.82 -27.26 -44.18
C ASP A 263 -12.50 -26.68 -42.93
N PRO A 264 -11.80 -25.81 -42.16
CA PRO A 264 -12.41 -25.07 -41.07
C PRO A 264 -13.44 -24.07 -41.62
N ASN A 265 -14.65 -24.13 -41.09
CA ASN A 265 -15.76 -23.27 -41.51
C ASN A 265 -16.15 -22.21 -40.47
N ALA A 266 -15.41 -22.17 -39.35
CA ALA A 266 -15.41 -21.09 -38.38
C ALA A 266 -13.98 -20.84 -37.86
N SER A 267 -13.56 -19.57 -37.76
CA SER A 267 -12.24 -19.20 -37.23
C SER A 267 -12.27 -17.85 -36.54
N TRP A 268 -11.50 -17.70 -35.46
CA TRP A 268 -11.30 -16.45 -34.74
C TRP A 268 -9.99 -16.50 -33.93
N ASP A 269 -9.56 -15.34 -33.45
CA ASP A 269 -8.39 -15.20 -32.58
C ASP A 269 -8.79 -14.66 -31.21
N ASN A 270 -7.95 -14.90 -30.21
CA ASN A 270 -8.02 -14.18 -28.94
C ASN A 270 -7.69 -12.70 -29.20
N PRO A 271 -8.58 -11.75 -28.84
CA PRO A 271 -8.38 -10.32 -29.08
C PRO A 271 -7.15 -9.71 -28.42
N ARG A 272 -6.60 -10.34 -27.37
CA ARG A 272 -5.44 -9.83 -26.65
C ARG A 272 -4.27 -10.80 -26.77
N LYS A 273 -3.08 -10.20 -26.81
CA LYS A 273 -1.82 -10.94 -26.78
C LYS A 273 -1.61 -11.57 -25.41
N ILE A 274 -0.94 -12.70 -25.40
CA ILE A 274 -0.27 -13.31 -24.26
C ILE A 274 1.21 -13.02 -24.44
N ARG A 275 1.88 -12.59 -23.37
CA ARG A 275 3.34 -12.46 -23.30
C ARG A 275 3.86 -13.62 -22.45
N CYS A 276 4.80 -14.39 -22.98
CA CYS A 276 5.67 -15.22 -22.16
C CYS A 276 7.08 -14.66 -22.19
N ASP A 277 7.74 -14.57 -21.05
CA ASP A 277 9.05 -13.94 -20.95
C ASP A 277 9.95 -14.67 -19.95
N ASN A 278 11.25 -14.38 -20.03
CA ASN A 278 12.24 -14.71 -19.01
C ASN A 278 13.07 -13.44 -18.71
N ALA A 279 12.39 -12.29 -18.60
CA ALA A 279 13.00 -10.97 -18.61
C ALA A 279 12.76 -10.17 -17.31
N VAL A 280 12.08 -10.75 -16.32
CA VAL A 280 11.90 -10.12 -15.00
C VAL A 280 13.26 -9.85 -14.33
N GLY A 281 14.23 -10.75 -14.47
CA GLY A 281 15.55 -10.66 -13.84
C GLY A 281 15.64 -11.41 -12.51
N GLY A 282 16.83 -11.37 -11.88
CA GLY A 282 17.10 -12.06 -10.62
C GLY A 282 16.93 -13.58 -10.72
N THR A 283 16.27 -14.18 -9.72
CA THR A 283 15.97 -15.61 -9.66
C THR A 283 14.57 -15.95 -10.19
N SER A 284 13.83 -14.98 -10.73
CA SER A 284 12.47 -15.18 -11.22
C SER A 284 12.46 -16.15 -12.41
N PRO A 285 11.68 -17.24 -12.37
CA PRO A 285 11.55 -18.16 -13.50
C PRO A 285 10.79 -17.52 -14.67
N ALA A 286 10.90 -18.15 -15.84
CA ALA A 286 10.11 -17.82 -17.01
C ALA A 286 8.61 -18.09 -16.78
N GLY A 287 7.75 -17.32 -17.42
CA GLY A 287 6.30 -17.40 -17.20
C GLY A 287 5.51 -16.53 -18.16
N CYS A 288 4.19 -16.52 -18.03
CA CYS A 288 3.30 -15.84 -18.98
C CYS A 288 2.29 -14.93 -18.27
N ALA A 289 1.88 -13.85 -18.97
CA ALA A 289 0.88 -12.89 -18.52
C ALA A 289 0.15 -12.25 -19.71
N VAL A 290 -0.95 -11.55 -19.44
CA VAL A 290 -1.64 -10.70 -20.41
C VAL A 290 -1.07 -9.27 -20.31
N PRO A 291 -0.18 -8.82 -21.22
CA PRO A 291 0.53 -7.53 -21.15
C PRO A 291 -0.37 -6.30 -21.10
N SER A 292 -1.59 -6.40 -21.62
CA SER A 292 -2.55 -5.27 -21.66
C SER A 292 -3.37 -5.09 -20.38
N VAL A 293 -3.22 -5.97 -19.39
CA VAL A 293 -3.78 -5.77 -18.05
C VAL A 293 -2.67 -5.16 -17.19
N MET A 294 -2.93 -3.97 -16.64
CA MET A 294 -1.96 -3.23 -15.83
C MET A 294 -1.54 -4.07 -14.61
N PRO A 295 -0.25 -4.35 -14.40
CA PRO A 295 0.22 -5.02 -13.21
C PRO A 295 0.08 -4.13 -11.98
N VAL A 296 -0.30 -4.73 -10.85
CA VAL A 296 -0.40 -4.06 -9.54
C VAL A 296 0.60 -4.71 -8.58
N VAL A 297 1.71 -4.03 -8.34
CA VAL A 297 2.73 -4.45 -7.37
C VAL A 297 2.22 -4.16 -5.96
N LYS A 298 2.20 -5.16 -5.09
CA LYS A 298 1.72 -5.01 -3.71
C LYS A 298 2.90 -4.93 -2.77
N MET A 299 2.89 -3.94 -1.90
CA MET A 299 3.84 -3.78 -0.81
C MET A 299 3.05 -3.62 0.49
N HIS A 300 3.39 -4.42 1.50
CA HIS A 300 2.65 -4.52 2.74
C HIS A 300 3.61 -4.54 3.93
N ALA A 301 3.27 -3.79 4.97
CA ALA A 301 3.94 -3.86 6.26
C ALA A 301 2.92 -4.04 7.38
N GLN A 302 3.23 -4.91 8.34
CA GLN A 302 2.55 -5.02 9.63
C GLN A 302 3.30 -4.22 10.70
N SER A 303 2.70 -4.10 11.88
CA SER A 303 3.33 -3.41 13.02
C SER A 303 4.58 -4.10 13.56
N ALA A 304 4.83 -5.37 13.20
CA ALA A 304 6.03 -6.11 13.59
C ALA A 304 7.14 -6.06 12.53
N ASP A 305 6.82 -5.57 11.33
CA ASP A 305 7.75 -5.54 10.21
C ASP A 305 8.61 -4.27 10.24
N PRO A 306 9.84 -4.31 9.70
CA PRO A 306 10.63 -3.12 9.40
C PRO A 306 10.02 -2.38 8.19
N GLY A 307 8.86 -1.75 8.40
CA GLY A 307 8.00 -1.19 7.36
C GLY A 307 8.16 0.31 7.08
N ALA A 308 9.15 1.00 7.65
CA ALA A 308 9.22 2.47 7.63
C ALA A 308 9.27 3.04 6.20
N ALA A 309 10.03 2.38 5.31
CA ALA A 309 10.10 2.76 3.91
C ALA A 309 8.74 2.57 3.20
N VAL A 310 8.06 1.44 3.43
CA VAL A 310 6.72 1.17 2.86
C VAL A 310 5.71 2.25 3.29
N ALA A 311 5.78 2.67 4.56
CA ALA A 311 4.94 3.74 5.09
C ALA A 311 5.25 5.10 4.46
N ALA A 312 6.52 5.45 4.29
CA ALA A 312 6.93 6.67 3.61
C ALA A 312 6.39 6.72 2.16
N TYR A 313 6.47 5.59 1.44
CA TYR A 313 5.98 5.50 0.07
C TYR A 313 4.45 5.60 -0.02
N GLN A 314 3.74 4.98 0.94
CA GLN A 314 2.30 5.14 1.06
C GLN A 314 1.93 6.61 1.37
N TRP A 315 2.65 7.27 2.27
CA TRP A 315 2.44 8.67 2.60
C TRP A 315 2.64 9.55 1.35
N ALA A 316 3.71 9.31 0.58
CA ALA A 316 3.99 10.03 -0.67
C ALA A 316 2.82 9.90 -1.65
N GLN A 317 2.33 8.67 -1.85
CA GLN A 317 1.20 8.38 -2.74
C GLN A 317 -0.10 9.06 -2.29
N LYS A 318 -0.31 9.23 -0.97
CA LYS A 318 -1.51 9.87 -0.39
C LYS A 318 -1.44 11.40 -0.42
N ASN A 319 -0.25 11.99 -0.24
CA ASN A 319 -0.10 13.42 0.07
C ASN A 319 0.48 14.27 -1.05
N LEU A 320 1.24 13.69 -2.00
CA LEU A 320 1.81 14.41 -3.13
C LEU A 320 0.88 14.42 -4.33
N ASN A 321 0.92 15.51 -5.11
CA ASN A 321 -0.01 15.75 -6.23
C ASN A 321 0.10 14.69 -7.34
N ASP A 322 1.30 14.15 -7.56
CA ASP A 322 1.52 13.15 -8.61
C ASP A 322 0.91 11.79 -8.27
N ALA A 323 0.79 11.48 -6.98
CA ALA A 323 0.26 10.21 -6.47
C ALA A 323 0.82 8.99 -7.24
N TRP A 324 2.13 8.96 -7.45
CA TRP A 324 2.81 7.92 -8.24
C TRP A 324 2.42 6.51 -7.76
N GLY A 325 2.23 5.60 -8.71
CA GLY A 325 1.78 4.23 -8.46
C GLY A 325 0.27 4.07 -8.30
N LYS A 326 -0.52 5.15 -8.20
CA LYS A 326 -1.99 5.09 -8.11
C LYS A 326 -2.69 6.09 -9.02
N GLY A 327 -2.32 7.37 -8.95
CA GLY A 327 -2.83 8.42 -9.83
C GLY A 327 -2.13 8.44 -11.19
N LYS A 328 -0.82 8.15 -11.19
CA LYS A 328 0.03 7.99 -12.37
C LYS A 328 0.81 6.67 -12.25
N PRO A 329 0.80 5.79 -13.27
CA PRO A 329 1.58 4.56 -13.21
C PRO A 329 3.08 4.86 -13.20
N LEU A 330 3.84 3.96 -12.59
CA LEU A 330 5.30 3.93 -12.65
C LEU A 330 5.72 3.12 -13.87
N THR A 331 6.90 3.40 -14.42
CA THR A 331 7.47 2.65 -15.54
C THR A 331 8.76 1.97 -15.09
N ARG A 332 8.82 0.64 -15.13
CA ARG A 332 10.02 -0.10 -14.71
C ARG A 332 11.22 0.27 -15.58
N ALA A 333 12.36 0.51 -14.94
CA ALA A 333 13.62 0.86 -15.59
C ALA A 333 14.78 0.10 -14.93
N THR A 334 15.29 -0.90 -15.63
CA THR A 334 16.36 -1.79 -15.15
C THR A 334 17.76 -1.23 -15.37
N SER A 335 17.91 -0.24 -16.25
CA SER A 335 19.16 0.46 -16.53
C SER A 335 19.21 1.84 -15.87
N GLY A 336 20.40 2.27 -15.43
CA GLY A 336 20.60 3.58 -14.80
C GLY A 336 20.05 3.72 -13.38
N VAL A 337 19.77 2.59 -12.70
CA VAL A 337 19.26 2.56 -11.32
C VAL A 337 20.21 3.30 -10.37
N ASP A 338 21.50 2.99 -10.41
CA ASP A 338 22.52 3.63 -9.57
C ASP A 338 22.56 5.15 -9.78
N GLY A 339 22.40 5.62 -11.02
CA GLY A 339 22.38 7.05 -11.34
C GLY A 339 21.16 7.76 -10.77
N ARG A 340 19.98 7.12 -10.82
CA ARG A 340 18.74 7.67 -10.22
C ARG A 340 18.80 7.65 -8.69
N SER A 341 19.32 6.57 -8.10
CA SER A 341 19.53 6.50 -6.65
C SER A 341 20.53 7.56 -6.20
N ALA A 342 21.67 7.71 -6.89
CA ALA A 342 22.65 8.75 -6.59
C ALA A 342 22.09 10.17 -6.78
N SER A 343 21.18 10.40 -7.74
CA SER A 343 20.56 11.72 -7.91
C SER A 343 19.65 12.08 -6.73
N THR A 344 18.87 11.12 -6.23
CA THR A 344 17.93 11.35 -5.12
C THR A 344 18.64 11.32 -3.77
N CYS A 345 19.54 10.37 -3.55
CA CYS A 345 20.15 10.07 -2.26
C CYS A 345 21.64 10.43 -2.16
N GLY A 346 22.29 10.92 -3.23
CA GLY A 346 23.74 11.14 -3.24
C GLY A 346 24.23 12.25 -2.29
N ASN A 347 23.38 13.24 -2.01
CA ASN A 347 23.65 14.31 -1.04
C ASN A 347 22.85 14.12 0.27
N PHE A 348 22.33 12.93 0.53
CA PHE A 348 21.54 12.63 1.72
C PHE A 348 22.35 12.83 2.99
N GLN A 349 21.83 13.63 3.91
CA GLN A 349 22.46 13.88 5.21
C GLN A 349 21.90 12.91 6.24
N VAL A 350 22.72 12.01 6.74
CA VAL A 350 22.28 11.04 7.76
C VAL A 350 21.94 11.74 9.08
N LEU A 351 20.81 11.35 9.67
CA LEU A 351 20.29 11.83 10.95
C LEU A 351 20.38 10.73 12.00
N THR A 352 21.59 10.25 12.28
CA THR A 352 21.84 9.14 13.20
C THR A 352 21.43 9.41 14.66
N ASP A 353 21.22 10.67 15.03
CA ASP A 353 20.67 11.06 16.34
C ASP A 353 19.15 10.83 16.45
N LEU A 354 18.47 10.63 15.31
CA LEU A 354 17.02 10.44 15.18
C LEU A 354 16.66 9.05 14.64
N VAL A 355 17.43 8.52 13.69
CA VAL A 355 17.20 7.23 13.03
C VAL A 355 18.46 6.36 13.14
N ASP A 356 18.33 5.21 13.80
CA ASP A 356 19.45 4.28 13.94
C ASP A 356 19.85 3.69 12.58
N ASN A 357 21.15 3.74 12.25
CA ASN A 357 21.69 3.34 10.94
C ASN A 357 20.91 3.97 9.77
N ASP A 358 20.72 5.28 9.85
CA ASP A 358 19.92 6.04 8.89
C ASP A 358 20.39 5.86 7.44
N THR A 359 19.43 5.59 6.57
CA THR A 359 19.60 5.41 5.13
C THR A 359 18.49 6.13 4.38
N CYS A 360 18.76 6.45 3.12
CA CYS A 360 17.80 7.09 2.23
C CYS A 360 16.88 6.06 1.57
N GLY A 361 15.57 6.19 1.78
CA GLY A 361 14.53 5.53 1.00
C GLY A 361 13.90 6.50 0.00
N GLU A 362 14.16 6.31 -1.29
CA GLU A 362 13.59 7.15 -2.35
C GLU A 362 12.24 6.67 -2.91
N PHE A 363 11.31 7.60 -3.14
CA PHE A 363 10.09 7.35 -3.93
C PHE A 363 9.74 8.55 -4.81
N PRO A 364 9.46 8.38 -6.12
CA PRO A 364 9.43 7.13 -6.88
C PRO A 364 10.74 6.34 -6.88
N PHE A 365 10.65 5.01 -6.99
CA PHE A 365 11.80 4.12 -6.84
C PHE A 365 12.87 4.36 -7.92
N ALA A 366 14.16 4.18 -7.59
CA ALA A 366 15.24 4.21 -8.58
C ALA A 366 15.10 3.13 -9.68
N GLU A 367 14.35 2.05 -9.44
CA GLU A 367 13.97 1.04 -10.44
C GLU A 367 12.83 1.50 -11.38
N THR A 368 12.49 2.79 -11.38
CA THR A 368 11.47 3.39 -12.26
C THR A 368 12.04 4.56 -13.05
N LYS A 369 11.43 4.88 -14.21
CA LYS A 369 11.81 6.05 -15.01
C LYS A 369 11.49 7.37 -14.32
N GLU A 370 10.49 7.35 -13.44
CA GLU A 370 9.99 8.50 -12.70
C GLU A 370 10.83 8.79 -11.44
N GLY A 371 11.69 7.85 -11.03
CA GLY A 371 12.66 8.06 -9.95
C GLY A 371 13.88 8.89 -10.40
N GLY A 372 14.73 9.27 -9.44
CA GLY A 372 15.96 10.01 -9.73
C GLY A 372 15.79 11.52 -9.83
N THR A 373 14.78 12.07 -9.15
CA THR A 373 14.73 13.52 -8.92
C THR A 373 15.81 13.91 -7.91
N SER A 374 16.36 15.12 -8.02
CA SER A 374 17.37 15.56 -7.06
C SER A 374 16.80 15.67 -5.64
N GLY A 375 17.54 15.21 -4.64
CA GLY A 375 17.05 15.14 -3.26
C GLY A 375 16.57 16.47 -2.66
N ASP A 376 17.18 17.59 -3.05
CA ASP A 376 16.78 18.96 -2.64
C ASP A 376 15.40 19.39 -3.18
N GLN A 377 14.91 18.68 -4.19
CA GLN A 377 13.57 18.83 -4.76
C GLN A 377 12.55 17.87 -4.14
N CYS A 378 12.96 16.93 -3.29
CA CYS A 378 12.04 16.00 -2.63
C CYS A 378 11.51 16.56 -1.29
N VAL A 379 10.43 15.96 -0.80
CA VAL A 379 10.06 16.09 0.61
C VAL A 379 10.98 15.19 1.43
N GLU A 380 11.72 15.77 2.36
CA GLU A 380 12.52 15.02 3.33
C GLU A 380 11.62 14.63 4.51
N MET A 381 11.65 13.36 4.94
CA MET A 381 10.78 12.91 6.03
C MET A 381 11.35 11.73 6.81
N ILE A 382 10.88 11.54 8.05
CA ILE A 382 11.12 10.34 8.85
C ILE A 382 9.79 9.60 8.96
N SER A 383 9.78 8.29 8.72
CA SER A 383 8.63 7.44 9.09
C SER A 383 8.98 6.68 10.35
N ASN A 384 8.12 6.75 11.36
CA ASN A 384 8.37 6.08 12.63
C ASN A 384 7.14 5.29 13.05
N LEU A 385 7.38 4.10 13.60
CA LEU A 385 6.30 3.26 14.11
C LEU A 385 6.00 3.65 15.56
N GLY A 386 4.95 4.44 15.75
CA GLY A 386 4.38 4.77 17.05
C GLY A 386 3.06 4.04 17.28
N ASN A 387 2.84 3.42 18.44
CA ASN A 387 1.55 2.80 18.79
C ASN A 387 1.02 1.77 17.76
N ARG A 388 1.92 0.96 17.18
CA ARG A 388 1.62 -0.02 16.10
C ARG A 388 1.13 0.61 14.79
N GLU A 389 1.32 1.91 14.64
CA GLU A 389 0.95 2.72 13.49
C GLU A 389 2.18 3.46 12.93
N TRP A 390 2.14 3.79 11.65
CA TRP A 390 3.22 4.53 11.00
C TRP A 390 2.89 6.02 10.90
N ASP A 391 3.65 6.82 11.65
CA ASP A 391 3.62 8.27 11.57
C ASP A 391 4.63 8.79 10.55
N ALA A 392 4.28 9.92 9.92
CA ALA A 392 5.11 10.63 8.97
C ALA A 392 5.53 12.01 9.52
N TYR A 393 6.84 12.21 9.67
CA TYR A 393 7.46 13.44 10.15
C TYR A 393 8.13 14.16 9.00
N VAL A 394 7.48 15.17 8.44
CA VAL A 394 8.05 15.98 7.36
C VAL A 394 9.08 16.94 7.94
N LEU A 395 10.31 16.87 7.44
CA LEU A 395 11.43 17.72 7.86
C LEU A 395 11.43 19.03 7.05
N GLY A 396 11.81 20.12 7.71
CA GLY A 396 11.93 21.45 7.10
C GLY A 396 11.20 22.56 7.86
N ASN A 397 11.56 23.80 7.55
CA ASN A 397 11.05 25.01 8.22
C ASN A 397 9.82 25.65 7.53
N ALA A 398 9.27 25.01 6.50
CA ALA A 398 8.03 25.47 5.91
C ALA A 398 6.90 25.31 6.96
N LYS A 399 5.92 26.22 6.99
CA LYS A 399 4.72 26.04 7.82
C LYS A 399 3.65 25.17 7.12
N GLU A 400 3.81 24.95 5.82
CA GLU A 400 2.87 24.20 4.98
C GLU A 400 3.60 23.17 4.10
N LEU A 401 2.96 22.02 3.89
CA LEU A 401 3.49 20.93 3.07
C LEU A 401 3.38 21.32 1.59
N ASP A 402 4.53 21.40 0.92
CA ASP A 402 4.56 21.56 -0.53
C ASP A 402 4.23 20.24 -1.24
N ARG A 403 2.94 20.06 -1.55
CA ARG A 403 2.43 18.86 -2.26
C ARG A 403 2.87 18.77 -3.72
N SER A 404 3.50 19.82 -4.27
CA SER A 404 3.97 19.84 -5.66
C SER A 404 5.33 19.16 -5.86
N ARG A 405 6.01 18.85 -4.75
CA ARG A 405 7.25 18.07 -4.74
C ARG A 405 7.01 16.71 -5.41
N PRO A 406 7.86 16.28 -6.36
CA PRO A 406 7.61 15.09 -7.17
C PRO A 406 8.03 13.78 -6.49
N CYS A 407 8.75 13.87 -5.36
CA CYS A 407 9.38 12.74 -4.69
C CYS A 407 9.46 12.93 -3.18
N VAL A 408 9.76 11.83 -2.50
CA VAL A 408 10.11 11.76 -1.09
C VAL A 408 11.52 11.19 -0.95
N GLN A 409 12.28 11.79 -0.04
CA GLN A 409 13.55 11.31 0.48
C GLN A 409 13.33 10.93 1.95
N ALA A 410 13.17 9.64 2.23
CA ALA A 410 12.83 9.18 3.58
C ALA A 410 14.08 8.74 4.35
N HIS A 411 14.20 9.18 5.61
CA HIS A 411 15.14 8.67 6.59
C HIS A 411 14.58 7.39 7.21
N VAL A 412 15.23 6.26 6.93
CA VAL A 412 14.80 4.94 7.39
C VAL A 412 15.99 4.10 7.81
N PRO A 413 15.85 3.22 8.81
CA PRO A 413 16.90 2.25 9.11
C PRO A 413 17.19 1.36 7.90
N ALA A 414 18.43 0.90 7.77
CA ALA A 414 18.84 0.04 6.65
C ALA A 414 17.97 -1.23 6.48
N ALA A 415 17.48 -1.81 7.57
CA ALA A 415 16.61 -2.98 7.54
C ALA A 415 15.25 -2.69 6.88
N ASP A 416 14.70 -1.50 7.12
CA ASP A 416 13.42 -1.06 6.55
C ASP A 416 13.53 -0.82 5.04
N LYS A 417 14.64 -0.22 4.60
CA LYS A 417 14.93 -0.09 3.18
C LYS A 417 15.06 -1.46 2.51
N GLN A 418 15.86 -2.35 3.08
CA GLN A 418 16.06 -3.69 2.53
C GLN A 418 14.74 -4.47 2.43
N PHE A 419 13.86 -4.33 3.43
CA PHE A 419 12.55 -4.95 3.43
C PHE A 419 11.66 -4.43 2.29
N ALA A 420 11.63 -3.12 2.08
CA ALA A 420 10.86 -2.55 0.99
C ALA A 420 11.42 -2.92 -0.40
N ASP A 421 12.75 -2.92 -0.57
CA ASP A 421 13.41 -3.32 -1.82
C ASP A 421 13.13 -4.80 -2.15
N ALA A 422 13.09 -5.67 -1.14
CA ALA A 422 12.72 -7.07 -1.30
C ALA A 422 11.27 -7.25 -1.77
N GLN A 423 10.33 -6.49 -1.20
CA GLN A 423 8.92 -6.52 -1.61
C GLN A 423 8.70 -5.98 -3.01
N LEU A 424 9.42 -4.92 -3.41
CA LEU A 424 9.37 -4.41 -4.77
C LEU A 424 9.86 -5.47 -5.77
N THR A 425 10.98 -6.14 -5.46
CA THR A 425 11.53 -7.23 -6.27
C THR A 425 10.57 -8.41 -6.38
N GLU A 426 9.99 -8.85 -5.26
CA GLU A 426 8.99 -9.92 -5.23
C GLU A 426 7.75 -9.53 -6.03
N GLY A 427 7.27 -8.30 -5.87
CA GLY A 427 6.13 -7.76 -6.62
C GLY A 427 6.36 -7.73 -8.14
N PHE A 428 7.57 -7.39 -8.59
CA PHE A 428 7.93 -7.49 -10.01
C PHE A 428 7.90 -8.94 -10.51
N ALA A 429 8.37 -9.91 -9.73
CA ALA A 429 8.26 -11.32 -10.08
C ALA A 429 6.80 -11.80 -10.10
N ASP A 430 6.02 -11.42 -9.10
CA ASP A 430 4.64 -11.84 -8.93
C ASP A 430 3.70 -11.30 -10.00
N GLN A 431 3.97 -10.10 -10.51
CA GLN A 431 3.20 -9.47 -11.58
C GLN A 431 3.86 -9.58 -12.96
N ARG A 432 5.03 -10.25 -13.03
CA ARG A 432 5.90 -10.33 -14.19
C ARG A 432 6.16 -8.95 -14.83
N VAL A 433 6.48 -7.93 -14.04
CA VAL A 433 6.82 -6.60 -14.56
C VAL A 433 8.22 -6.67 -15.16
N ILE A 434 8.38 -6.36 -16.44
CA ILE A 434 9.69 -6.32 -17.14
C ILE A 434 10.09 -4.88 -17.48
N ASP A 435 11.30 -4.68 -18.00
CA ASP A 435 11.76 -3.34 -18.40
C ASP A 435 10.74 -2.64 -19.31
N ALA A 436 10.54 -1.35 -19.09
CA ALA A 436 9.56 -0.50 -19.76
C ALA A 436 8.07 -0.83 -19.54
N ASP A 437 7.72 -1.88 -18.78
CA ASP A 437 6.33 -2.09 -18.36
C ASP A 437 5.89 -0.94 -17.45
N GLN A 438 4.67 -0.47 -17.66
CA GLN A 438 3.98 0.36 -16.69
C GLN A 438 3.36 -0.51 -15.59
N PHE A 439 3.34 -0.01 -14.35
CA PHE A 439 2.74 -0.69 -13.21
C PHE A 439 2.14 0.30 -12.20
N GLU A 440 1.14 -0.17 -11.46
CA GLU A 440 0.65 0.47 -10.25
C GLU A 440 1.32 -0.17 -9.02
N VAL A 441 1.42 0.57 -7.92
CA VAL A 441 1.85 0.03 -6.63
C VAL A 441 0.81 0.32 -5.56
N GLU A 442 0.40 -0.74 -4.86
CA GLU A 442 -0.54 -0.70 -3.75
C GLU A 442 0.21 -0.90 -2.43
N PHE A 443 0.12 0.09 -1.55
CA PHE A 443 0.74 0.04 -0.23
C PHE A 443 -0.30 -0.24 0.85
N THR A 444 -0.06 -1.27 1.64
CA THR A 444 -0.87 -1.59 2.84
C THR A 444 -0.02 -1.49 4.09
N THR A 445 -0.49 -0.71 5.05
CA THR A 445 0.10 -0.55 6.39
C THR A 445 -1.01 -0.78 7.41
N PRO A 446 -0.72 -1.05 8.70
CA PRO A 446 -1.75 -1.24 9.71
C PRO A 446 -2.67 -0.01 9.75
N ASN A 447 -3.99 -0.25 9.81
CA ASN A 447 -4.96 0.83 9.95
C ASN A 447 -4.92 1.40 11.37
N THR A 448 -5.15 2.70 11.43
CA THR A 448 -5.22 3.55 12.60
C THR A 448 -6.36 3.08 13.51
N GLY A 449 -6.03 2.34 14.56
CA GLY A 449 -6.98 2.16 15.66
C GLY A 449 -7.34 3.52 16.27
N PRO A 450 -8.38 3.61 17.11
CA PRO A 450 -8.61 4.82 17.88
C PRO A 450 -7.37 5.10 18.76
N HIS A 451 -6.81 6.30 18.67
CA HIS A 451 -5.62 6.73 19.40
C HIS A 451 -5.77 8.18 19.90
N ALA A 452 -4.87 8.61 20.77
CA ALA A 452 -4.86 9.95 21.33
C ALA A 452 -4.78 11.03 20.25
N ARG A 453 -5.59 12.09 20.35
CA ARG A 453 -5.76 13.10 19.29
C ARG A 453 -4.46 13.78 18.86
N CYS A 454 -3.50 13.98 19.75
CA CYS A 454 -2.22 14.60 19.41
C CYS A 454 -1.36 13.70 18.51
N LEU A 455 -1.67 12.41 18.38
CA LEU A 455 -1.06 11.48 17.45
C LEU A 455 -1.72 11.53 16.05
N ASP A 456 -3.00 11.92 15.95
CA ASP A 456 -3.70 12.05 14.66
C ASP A 456 -3.02 13.08 13.74
N THR A 457 -2.40 14.09 14.33
CA THR A 457 -1.78 15.19 13.61
C THR A 457 -0.41 15.51 14.16
N THR A 458 0.62 15.17 13.37
CA THR A 458 2.00 15.57 13.60
C THR A 458 2.23 17.00 13.09
N PRO A 459 2.54 17.98 13.96
CA PRO A 459 2.82 19.34 13.51
C PRO A 459 4.06 19.39 12.61
N MET A 460 4.05 20.33 11.66
CA MET A 460 5.19 20.54 10.78
C MET A 460 6.44 20.96 11.56
N GLY A 461 7.59 20.41 11.20
CA GLY A 461 8.87 20.67 11.88
C GLY A 461 9.03 19.93 13.21
N SER A 462 8.07 19.08 13.60
CA SER A 462 8.25 18.17 14.72
C SER A 462 9.19 17.01 14.35
N VAL A 463 9.84 16.45 15.36
CA VAL A 463 10.71 15.29 15.24
C VAL A 463 10.12 14.10 16.01
N PRO A 464 10.32 12.86 15.53
CA PRO A 464 9.83 11.68 16.24
C PRO A 464 10.42 11.55 17.65
N ASN A 465 9.61 11.07 18.57
CA ASN A 465 9.97 10.81 19.97
C ASN A 465 9.23 9.58 20.50
N GLY A 466 9.75 8.39 20.23
CA GLY A 466 9.12 7.14 20.66
C GLY A 466 7.82 6.90 19.89
N ASP A 467 6.69 6.80 20.58
CA ASP A 467 5.35 6.66 19.98
C ASP A 467 4.70 7.99 19.62
N GLY A 468 5.36 9.13 19.85
CA GLY A 468 4.83 10.44 19.46
C GLY A 468 5.93 11.37 18.97
N TRP A 469 5.87 12.65 19.33
CA TRP A 469 6.67 13.68 18.68
C TRP A 469 7.04 14.85 19.58
N ILE A 470 8.06 15.61 19.18
CA ILE A 470 8.51 16.85 19.83
C ILE A 470 8.63 17.95 18.77
N LEU A 471 8.04 19.12 19.04
CA LEU A 471 8.21 20.34 18.27
C LEU A 471 8.86 21.41 19.15
N ASN A 472 10.00 21.96 18.73
CA ASN A 472 10.62 23.11 19.38
C ASN A 472 10.69 24.27 18.39
N THR A 473 10.17 25.43 18.78
CA THR A 473 10.22 26.64 17.96
C THR A 473 11.23 27.63 18.55
N THR A 474 11.75 28.48 17.69
CA THR A 474 12.68 29.56 18.07
C THR A 474 12.28 30.88 17.42
N GLU A 475 12.77 31.99 17.97
CA GLU A 475 12.72 33.31 17.34
C GLU A 475 14.09 33.98 17.35
N ALA A 476 14.32 34.89 16.41
CA ALA A 476 15.59 35.59 16.27
C ALA A 476 15.83 36.57 17.44
N VAL A 477 17.09 36.71 17.83
CA VAL A 477 17.59 37.72 18.77
C VAL A 477 18.86 38.36 18.21
N ASP A 478 19.02 39.67 18.46
CA ASP A 478 20.17 40.44 17.99
C ASP A 478 21.50 39.95 18.59
N HIS A 479 21.44 39.43 19.82
CA HIS A 479 22.59 38.92 20.55
C HIS A 479 22.24 37.64 21.32
N VAL A 480 23.04 36.58 21.15
CA VAL A 480 22.89 35.34 21.93
C VAL A 480 23.29 35.53 23.39
N ASN A 481 24.13 36.53 23.69
CA ASN A 481 24.45 36.98 25.03
C ASN A 481 24.51 38.52 24.99
N LYS A 482 23.58 39.21 25.65
CA LYS A 482 23.43 40.68 25.55
C LYS A 482 24.26 41.45 26.58
N THR A 483 24.71 40.80 27.64
CA THR A 483 25.42 41.44 28.77
C THR A 483 26.94 41.29 28.68
N THR A 484 27.45 40.53 27.71
CA THR A 484 28.89 40.37 27.49
C THR A 484 29.48 41.61 26.81
N THR A 485 30.79 41.81 26.94
CA THR A 485 31.52 42.86 26.23
C THR A 485 32.68 42.24 25.42
N PRO A 486 32.60 42.22 24.07
CA PRO A 486 31.48 42.68 23.25
C PRO A 486 30.21 41.79 23.42
N PRO A 487 29.01 42.28 23.05
CA PRO A 487 27.82 41.45 22.97
C PRO A 487 28.03 40.26 22.03
N GLY A 488 27.37 39.13 22.32
CA GLY A 488 27.39 37.95 21.48
C GLY A 488 26.80 38.20 20.09
N ALA A 489 27.12 37.35 19.12
CA ALA A 489 26.55 37.45 17.77
C ALA A 489 25.02 37.22 17.78
N ALA A 490 24.33 37.58 16.69
CA ALA A 490 22.92 37.27 16.50
C ALA A 490 22.65 35.76 16.53
N GLY A 491 21.44 35.36 16.92
CA GLY A 491 21.05 33.96 16.95
C GLY A 491 19.56 33.78 17.15
N ALA A 492 19.16 32.62 17.66
CA ALA A 492 17.75 32.32 17.94
C ALA A 492 17.58 31.75 19.35
N ARG A 493 16.55 32.22 20.07
CA ARG A 493 16.13 31.76 21.40
C ARG A 493 14.90 30.85 21.31
N PRO A 494 14.73 29.86 22.20
CA PRO A 494 13.52 29.04 22.24
C PRO A 494 12.27 29.86 22.54
N THR A 495 11.13 29.52 21.92
CA THR A 495 9.85 30.23 22.17
C THR A 495 8.72 29.32 22.61
N ARG A 496 8.68 28.08 22.13
CA ARG A 496 7.68 27.08 22.51
C ARG A 496 8.27 25.70 22.31
N ALA A 497 7.94 24.80 23.22
CA ALA A 497 8.22 23.39 23.11
C ALA A 497 6.91 22.65 23.32
N GLU A 498 6.58 21.76 22.39
CA GLU A 498 5.41 20.89 22.45
C GLU A 498 5.86 19.45 22.27
N ALA A 499 5.12 18.53 22.88
CA ALA A 499 5.28 17.12 22.63
C ALA A 499 3.94 16.40 22.71
N CYS A 500 3.76 15.41 21.85
CA CYS A 500 2.81 14.34 22.08
C CYS A 500 3.61 13.14 22.60
N ILE A 501 3.44 12.78 23.87
CA ILE A 501 4.24 11.76 24.55
C ILE A 501 3.42 10.48 24.63
N GLY A 502 3.67 9.54 23.72
CA GLY A 502 3.04 8.21 23.71
C GLY A 502 3.69 7.23 24.69
N LYS A 503 3.22 5.98 24.70
CA LYS A 503 3.60 4.95 25.68
C LYS A 503 5.08 4.60 25.64
N LYS A 504 5.63 4.34 24.46
CA LYS A 504 7.05 4.17 24.22
C LYS A 504 7.66 5.57 24.12
N ILE A 505 8.53 5.89 25.06
CA ILE A 505 9.24 7.17 25.05
C ILE A 505 10.51 7.07 24.20
N GLY A 506 10.84 8.14 23.47
CA GLY A 506 12.11 8.24 22.77
C GLY A 506 13.29 8.37 23.71
N LYS A 507 14.50 8.12 23.19
CA LYS A 507 15.74 8.27 23.97
C LYS A 507 16.12 9.75 24.08
N GLY A 508 15.96 10.32 25.28
CA GLY A 508 16.44 11.67 25.60
C GLY A 508 17.97 11.76 25.69
N SER A 509 18.49 12.98 25.71
CA SER A 509 19.93 13.23 25.87
C SER A 509 20.21 14.30 26.93
N SER A 510 21.38 14.20 27.57
CA SER A 510 21.85 15.15 28.58
C SER A 510 21.96 16.56 28.00
N ALA A 511 21.64 17.58 28.81
CA ALA A 511 21.75 18.96 28.39
C ALA A 511 23.22 19.34 28.17
N GLN A 512 23.53 19.95 27.02
CA GLN A 512 24.90 20.29 26.63
C GLN A 512 24.95 21.52 25.74
N GLY A 513 26.17 21.96 25.41
CA GLY A 513 26.42 23.05 24.46
C GLY A 513 26.35 24.46 25.05
N ASP A 514 26.59 25.44 24.19
CA ASP A 514 26.44 26.86 24.48
C ASP A 514 25.04 27.31 24.02
N ILE A 515 24.20 27.70 24.96
CA ILE A 515 22.79 28.06 24.71
C ILE A 515 22.61 29.57 24.82
N VAL A 516 21.53 30.11 24.24
CA VAL A 516 21.24 31.55 24.32
C VAL A 516 21.09 31.97 25.78
N GLY A 517 21.78 33.06 26.16
CA GLY A 517 21.80 33.62 27.49
C GLY A 517 22.67 32.86 28.48
N TRP A 518 23.46 31.85 28.07
CA TRP A 518 24.27 31.07 28.99
C TRP A 518 25.36 31.91 29.67
N GLN A 519 26.06 32.75 28.91
CA GLN A 519 27.08 33.64 29.47
C GLN A 519 26.44 34.79 30.26
N ASP A 520 25.30 35.29 29.80
CA ASP A 520 24.51 36.28 30.55
C ASP A 520 24.11 35.74 31.93
N ALA A 521 23.69 34.47 32.01
CA ALA A 521 23.33 33.83 33.27
C ALA A 521 24.55 33.68 34.21
N GLN A 522 25.73 33.38 33.64
CA GLN A 522 26.98 33.32 34.39
C GLN A 522 27.36 34.68 34.98
N LEU A 523 27.24 35.74 34.19
CA LEU A 523 27.49 37.12 34.63
C LEU A 523 26.50 37.56 35.70
N PHE A 524 25.20 37.28 35.51
CA PHE A 524 24.18 37.57 36.51
C PHE A 524 24.47 36.87 37.85
N LYS A 525 24.80 35.57 37.81
CA LYS A 525 25.18 34.82 39.00
C LYS A 525 26.41 35.43 39.69
N GLN A 526 27.43 35.81 38.92
CA GLN A 526 28.64 36.42 39.47
C GLN A 526 28.35 37.77 40.15
N ALA A 527 27.55 38.62 39.49
CA ALA A 527 27.19 39.94 40.00
C ALA A 527 26.37 39.89 41.29
N ASN A 528 25.53 38.87 41.45
CA ASN A 528 24.65 38.73 42.61
C ASN A 528 25.22 37.81 43.70
N SER A 529 26.32 37.08 43.43
CA SER A 529 27.09 36.27 44.38
C SER A 529 26.23 35.44 45.35
N PRO A 530 25.29 34.62 44.88
CA PRO A 530 24.44 33.87 45.79
C PRO A 530 25.25 32.85 46.59
N THR A 531 24.92 32.71 47.87
CA THR A 531 25.60 31.82 48.83
C THR A 531 25.44 30.34 48.51
N SER A 532 24.50 30.00 47.63
CA SER A 532 24.24 28.66 47.09
C SER A 532 23.74 28.80 45.65
N GLY A 533 23.52 27.71 44.91
CA GLY A 533 22.89 27.77 43.58
C GLY A 533 23.85 27.59 42.41
N SER A 534 23.71 26.49 41.69
CA SER A 534 24.33 26.25 40.39
C SER A 534 23.39 26.66 39.25
N LEU A 535 23.96 27.05 38.11
CA LEU A 535 23.20 27.22 36.88
C LEU A 535 23.01 25.86 36.22
N ALA A 536 21.90 25.70 35.51
CA ALA A 536 21.57 24.54 34.73
C ALA A 536 21.07 24.94 33.34
N ARG A 537 21.20 24.01 32.40
CA ARG A 537 20.55 24.08 31.11
C ARG A 537 19.24 23.32 31.24
N CYS A 538 18.15 24.03 31.48
CA CYS A 538 16.84 23.41 31.68
C CYS A 538 16.28 22.96 30.35
N HIS A 539 15.88 21.69 30.28
CA HIS A 539 15.06 21.17 29.19
C HIS A 539 13.67 21.80 29.20
N LEU A 540 13.13 22.13 28.02
CA LEU A 540 11.71 22.50 27.88
C LEU A 540 10.84 21.24 27.81
N ILE A 541 11.19 20.29 26.93
CA ILE A 541 10.73 18.90 27.01
C ILE A 541 11.79 18.08 27.75
N PRO A 542 11.48 17.44 28.89
CA PRO A 542 12.49 16.81 29.73
C PRO A 542 13.10 15.56 29.09
N ASN A 543 14.37 15.29 29.39
CA ASN A 543 15.06 14.13 28.82
C ASN A 543 14.44 12.78 29.25
N VAL A 544 13.78 12.72 30.41
CA VAL A 544 13.13 11.51 30.93
C VAL A 544 11.92 11.04 30.13
N VAL A 545 11.35 11.91 29.28
CA VAL A 545 10.30 11.58 28.30
C VAL A 545 10.78 11.75 26.85
N GLY A 546 12.09 11.82 26.64
CA GLY A 546 12.70 11.80 25.31
C GLY A 546 13.20 13.15 24.78
N GLY A 547 13.08 14.22 25.56
CA GLY A 547 13.65 15.52 25.24
C GLY A 547 15.16 15.48 24.95
N LYS A 548 15.56 16.14 23.85
CA LYS A 548 16.97 16.22 23.44
C LYS A 548 17.65 17.42 24.10
N GLY A 549 18.87 17.24 24.59
CA GLY A 549 19.73 18.28 25.16
C GLY A 549 20.37 19.19 24.11
N ILE A 550 19.56 19.73 23.19
CA ILE A 550 19.99 20.61 22.09
C ILE A 550 19.52 22.04 22.34
N ARG A 551 20.21 23.03 21.77
CA ARG A 551 19.99 24.46 22.02
C ARG A 551 18.54 24.92 21.92
N VAL A 552 17.76 24.38 20.98
CA VAL A 552 16.35 24.78 20.77
C VAL A 552 15.38 24.26 21.85
N ASN A 553 15.79 23.29 22.65
CA ASN A 553 15.02 22.70 23.75
C ASN A 553 15.59 23.10 25.13
N LEU A 554 16.50 24.08 25.19
CA LEU A 554 17.24 24.43 26.40
C LEU A 554 17.18 25.93 26.69
N VAL A 555 16.95 26.28 27.97
CA VAL A 555 17.07 27.65 28.48
C VAL A 555 17.99 27.70 29.70
N PRO A 556 18.73 28.81 29.92
CA PRO A 556 19.48 29.02 31.15
C PRO A 556 18.53 29.14 32.34
N CYS A 557 18.82 28.43 33.42
CA CYS A 557 17.99 28.44 34.61
C CYS A 557 18.80 28.16 35.88
N TRP A 558 18.16 28.37 37.03
CA TRP A 558 18.70 27.88 38.30
C TRP A 558 18.50 26.37 38.44
N GLN A 559 19.57 25.66 38.84
CA GLN A 559 19.50 24.24 39.18
C GLN A 559 18.55 24.00 40.35
N ALA A 560 18.68 24.75 41.43
CA ALA A 560 17.75 24.73 42.56
C ALA A 560 16.83 25.95 42.47
N GLY A 561 15.56 25.74 42.16
CA GLY A 561 14.61 26.76 41.73
C GLY A 561 13.78 26.25 40.57
N MET A 562 14.02 26.81 39.38
CA MET A 562 13.29 26.44 38.17
C MET A 562 13.52 24.98 37.73
N ASN A 563 14.76 24.47 37.70
CA ASN A 563 15.05 23.11 37.24
C ASN A 563 14.53 22.07 38.24
N THR A 564 15.04 22.11 39.48
CA THR A 564 14.67 21.18 40.55
C THR A 564 14.25 21.94 41.81
N GLY A 565 13.34 21.36 42.60
CA GLY A 565 12.73 21.99 43.76
C GLY A 565 11.23 21.67 43.82
N THR A 566 10.48 22.41 44.63
CA THR A 566 9.02 22.26 44.70
C THR A 566 8.37 23.61 45.01
N PRO A 567 7.50 24.15 44.14
CA PRO A 567 7.27 23.69 42.75
C PRO A 567 8.46 24.04 41.84
N SER A 568 8.77 23.16 40.89
CA SER A 568 9.78 23.37 39.83
C SER A 568 9.33 22.69 38.54
N MET A 569 10.06 22.84 37.43
CA MET A 569 9.79 22.06 36.22
C MET A 569 9.77 20.56 36.54
N ARG A 570 10.75 20.07 37.31
CA ARG A 570 10.82 18.66 37.72
C ARG A 570 9.57 18.15 38.43
N THR A 571 8.86 19.01 39.17
CA THR A 571 7.59 18.63 39.83
C THR A 571 6.55 18.15 38.83
N PHE A 572 6.38 18.88 37.73
CA PHE A 572 5.38 18.58 36.70
C PHE A 572 5.88 17.50 35.72
N GLU A 573 7.16 17.51 35.39
CA GLU A 573 7.80 16.47 34.58
C GLU A 573 7.68 15.08 35.21
N ALA A 574 7.79 14.99 36.55
CA ALA A 574 7.65 13.73 37.27
C ALA A 574 6.24 13.15 37.18
N MET A 575 5.20 13.99 37.04
CA MET A 575 3.83 13.53 36.80
C MET A 575 3.72 12.85 35.43
N ALA A 576 4.22 13.49 34.38
CA ALA A 576 4.23 12.93 33.03
C ALA A 576 5.09 11.64 32.95
N GLU A 577 6.29 11.66 33.56
CA GLU A 577 7.19 10.51 33.62
C GLU A 577 6.54 9.32 34.32
N THR A 578 5.87 9.54 35.45
CA THR A 578 5.19 8.48 36.21
C THR A 578 4.06 7.86 35.40
N LEU A 579 3.26 8.69 34.74
CA LEU A 579 2.12 8.23 33.96
C LEU A 579 2.55 7.39 32.76
N VAL A 580 3.49 7.90 31.95
CA VAL A 580 3.94 7.21 30.74
C VAL A 580 4.66 5.90 31.05
N LYS A 581 5.45 5.87 32.14
CA LYS A 581 6.18 4.67 32.60
C LYS A 581 5.31 3.69 33.39
N SER A 582 4.02 3.99 33.63
CA SER A 582 3.12 3.06 34.31
C SER A 582 3.06 1.71 33.57
N THR A 583 3.19 0.60 34.27
CA THR A 583 2.99 -0.74 33.68
C THR A 583 1.53 -1.14 33.62
N ASP A 584 0.63 -0.41 34.29
CA ASP A 584 -0.80 -0.64 34.26
C ASP A 584 -1.42 0.09 33.05
N LEU A 585 -1.85 -0.69 32.06
CA LEU A 585 -2.48 -0.19 30.84
C LEU A 585 -3.88 0.38 31.07
N ASN A 586 -4.49 0.14 32.24
CA ASN A 586 -5.75 0.81 32.61
C ASN A 586 -5.51 2.25 33.07
N VAL A 587 -4.27 2.57 33.48
CA VAL A 587 -3.87 3.92 33.91
C VAL A 587 -3.40 4.75 32.73
N PHE A 588 -2.64 4.16 31.81
CA PHE A 588 -2.19 4.80 30.57
C PHE A 588 -2.01 3.72 29.50
N GLY A 589 -2.96 3.67 28.57
CA GLY A 589 -3.08 2.67 27.52
C GLY A 589 -1.93 2.72 26.51
N THR A 590 -1.90 1.75 25.60
CA THR A 590 -0.92 1.74 24.50
C THR A 590 -1.12 2.91 23.56
N ASP A 591 -2.37 3.30 23.32
CA ASP A 591 -2.74 4.31 22.33
C ASP A 591 -3.14 5.66 22.98
N ASP A 592 -2.86 5.80 24.29
CA ASP A 592 -2.98 7.07 25.02
C ASP A 592 -1.70 7.92 24.81
N ALA A 593 -1.83 9.23 24.93
CA ALA A 593 -0.70 10.15 24.86
C ALA A 593 -0.84 11.31 25.86
N ILE A 594 0.27 11.98 26.17
CA ILE A 594 0.26 13.24 26.90
C ILE A 594 0.56 14.38 25.91
N SER A 595 -0.39 15.28 25.73
CA SER A 595 -0.18 16.55 25.03
C SER A 595 0.48 17.52 26.01
N TYR A 596 1.77 17.79 25.81
CA TYR A 596 2.64 18.51 26.75
C TYR A 596 3.18 19.78 26.10
N GLN A 597 3.08 20.91 26.79
CA GLN A 597 3.57 22.19 26.28
C GLN A 597 4.36 22.97 27.34
N VAL A 598 5.46 23.59 26.90
CA VAL A 598 6.24 24.55 27.67
C VAL A 598 6.51 25.79 26.83
N THR A 599 6.37 26.97 27.43
CA THR A 599 6.57 28.26 26.76
C THR A 599 7.41 29.15 27.66
N PRO A 600 8.68 29.44 27.31
CA PRO A 600 9.49 30.43 27.99
C PRO A 600 8.86 31.82 27.97
N VAL A 601 8.90 32.51 29.09
CA VAL A 601 8.38 33.87 29.24
C VAL A 601 9.55 34.85 29.31
N TYR A 602 9.63 35.75 28.34
CA TYR A 602 10.67 36.76 28.25
C TYR A 602 10.12 38.15 28.61
N THR A 603 10.96 39.00 29.18
CA THR A 603 10.62 40.39 29.53
C THR A 603 10.40 41.27 28.31
N ASP A 604 11.22 41.10 27.28
CA ASP A 604 11.12 41.85 26.03
C ASP A 604 11.73 41.07 24.85
N ALA A 605 11.72 41.69 23.66
CA ALA A 605 12.26 41.11 22.43
C ALA A 605 13.79 40.89 22.44
N THR A 606 14.51 41.57 23.33
CA THR A 606 15.97 41.48 23.47
C THR A 606 16.41 40.43 24.49
N SER A 607 15.53 39.96 25.36
CA SER A 607 15.88 39.07 26.47
C SER A 607 16.46 37.73 26.00
N THR A 608 17.62 37.36 26.54
CA THR A 608 18.28 36.10 26.19
C THR A 608 17.92 34.98 27.17
N ILE A 609 17.47 35.34 28.38
CA ILE A 609 17.08 34.44 29.46
C ILE A 609 15.61 34.68 29.81
N PRO A 610 14.78 33.63 29.95
CA PRO A 610 13.39 33.81 30.35
C PRO A 610 13.28 34.09 31.85
N VAL A 611 12.29 34.90 32.24
CA VAL A 611 11.93 35.15 33.66
C VAL A 611 11.19 33.97 34.30
N GLY A 612 10.76 33.02 33.49
CA GLY A 612 10.11 31.79 33.91
C GLY A 612 9.58 31.02 32.70
N VAL A 613 8.87 29.93 32.95
CA VAL A 613 8.19 29.15 31.91
C VAL A 613 6.73 28.96 32.31
N THR A 614 5.83 28.95 31.33
CA THR A 614 4.48 28.40 31.49
C THR A 614 4.46 26.97 30.98
N MET A 615 3.87 26.05 31.72
CA MET A 615 3.79 24.62 31.37
C MET A 615 2.34 24.15 31.48
N SER A 616 1.91 23.25 30.59
CA SER A 616 0.61 22.58 30.68
C SER A 616 0.70 21.17 30.13
N ALA A 617 -0.12 20.24 30.64
CA ALA A 617 -0.24 18.92 30.06
C ALA A 617 -1.64 18.33 30.23
N ASP A 618 -2.12 17.69 29.17
CA ASP A 618 -3.36 16.92 29.14
C ASP A 618 -3.07 15.48 28.72
N VAL A 619 -3.73 14.52 29.36
CA VAL A 619 -3.79 13.11 28.96
C VAL A 619 -4.89 12.98 27.93
N GLU A 620 -4.53 12.60 26.73
CA GLU A 620 -5.45 12.31 25.64
C GLU A 620 -5.58 10.79 25.50
N ARG A 621 -6.81 10.30 25.62
CA ARG A 621 -7.13 8.88 25.60
C ARG A 621 -7.43 8.40 24.19
N ALA A 622 -7.16 7.13 23.93
CA ALA A 622 -7.53 6.46 22.69
C ALA A 622 -9.03 6.59 22.35
N ASN A 623 -9.91 6.60 23.36
CA ASN A 623 -11.36 6.75 23.19
C ASN A 623 -11.82 8.20 22.92
N GLY A 624 -10.89 9.16 22.78
CA GLY A 624 -11.15 10.57 22.57
C GLY A 624 -11.40 11.39 23.84
N ALA A 625 -11.35 10.78 25.04
CA ALA A 625 -11.43 11.54 26.29
C ALA A 625 -10.15 12.33 26.55
N VAL A 626 -10.28 13.48 27.21
CA VAL A 626 -9.16 14.34 27.59
C VAL A 626 -9.24 14.63 29.09
N GLU A 627 -8.15 14.35 29.81
CA GLU A 627 -8.02 14.56 31.25
C GLU A 627 -6.84 15.48 31.52
N GLN A 628 -7.03 16.57 32.25
CA GLN A 628 -5.92 17.46 32.59
C GLN A 628 -4.94 16.76 33.55
N LEU A 629 -3.66 16.65 33.14
CA LEU A 629 -2.60 16.12 34.00
C LEU A 629 -2.14 17.18 35.00
N PHE A 630 -1.89 18.39 34.49
CA PHE A 630 -1.72 19.59 35.30
C PHE A 630 -2.15 20.84 34.51
N PRO A 631 -2.70 21.86 35.19
CA PRO A 631 -3.17 23.08 34.52
C PRO A 631 -2.00 23.90 33.96
N ASN A 632 -2.30 25.02 33.31
CA ASN A 632 -1.29 26.00 32.95
C ASN A 632 -0.62 26.57 34.22
N VAL A 633 0.60 26.14 34.50
CA VAL A 633 1.40 26.52 35.66
C VAL A 633 2.57 27.40 35.24
N TYR A 634 2.86 28.43 36.05
CA TYR A 634 4.03 29.29 35.86
C TYR A 634 5.13 28.90 36.83
N VAL A 635 6.33 28.60 36.31
CA VAL A 635 7.52 28.30 37.10
C VAL A 635 8.51 29.45 36.94
N PRO A 636 8.74 30.27 37.99
CA PRO A 636 9.66 31.40 37.90
C PRO A 636 11.12 30.93 37.78
N ASN A 637 11.94 31.68 37.05
CA ASN A 637 13.37 31.43 36.90
C ASN A 637 14.18 32.01 38.07
N THR A 638 13.73 31.75 39.30
CA THR A 638 14.31 32.27 40.54
C THR A 638 15.15 31.22 41.25
N GLN A 639 16.04 31.67 42.13
CA GLN A 639 16.83 30.76 42.94
C GLN A 639 15.97 30.24 44.10
N GLY A 640 15.57 28.98 44.02
CA GLY A 640 14.53 28.43 44.87
C GLY A 640 13.17 29.13 44.68
N ASP A 641 12.22 28.80 45.55
CA ASP A 641 10.89 29.43 45.60
C ASP A 641 10.91 30.71 46.45
N THR A 642 11.92 31.57 46.20
CA THR A 642 12.12 32.81 46.97
C THR A 642 11.58 34.04 46.24
N LEU A 643 11.29 33.91 44.94
CA LEU A 643 11.05 35.03 44.00
C LEU A 643 12.19 36.04 43.90
N LEU A 644 13.32 35.79 44.57
CA LEU A 644 14.53 36.59 44.49
C LEU A 644 15.48 36.01 43.45
N LEU A 645 16.38 36.84 42.93
CA LEU A 645 17.42 36.44 41.98
C LEU A 645 16.85 35.76 40.72
N ASN A 646 15.83 36.37 40.11
CA ASN A 646 15.30 35.89 38.83
C ASN A 646 16.34 36.08 37.73
N LEU A 647 16.76 35.01 37.06
CA LEU A 647 17.79 35.06 36.01
C LEU A 647 17.37 35.81 34.74
N GLY A 648 16.07 35.99 34.50
CA GLY A 648 15.55 36.71 33.33
C GLY A 648 15.37 38.22 33.53
N ASN A 649 15.63 38.72 34.75
CA ASN A 649 15.63 40.14 35.09
C ASN A 649 17.04 40.72 34.91
#